data_AF-A0A820SKM1-F1
#
_entry.id   AF-A0A820SKM1-F1
#
_cell.length_a   1.000
_cell.length_b   1.000
_cell.length_c   1.000
_cell.angle_alpha   90.00
_cell.angle_beta   90.00
_cell.angle_gamma   90.00
#
_symmetry.space_group_name_H-M   'P 1'
#
loop_
_entity.id
_entity.type
_entity.pdbx_description
1 polymer ?
#
loop_
_entity_poly.entity_id
_entity_poly.type
_entity_poly.pdbx_seq_one_letter_code
_entity_poly.pdbx_strand_id
1 'polypeptide(L)'
;MHQPIYMVLGVLSFYVQYVYLSSSSAKLFQFTEEARAALCPFVGTEGMKCFDDSPLKRSGRTFDTGYMQLPRSVGISIDRSTGLLKAPAVKLTYLPAGSRVWTDGYTGDMFDMINEAILGPASRVVSAYNAARVQIFQNASQLSAAWQQTFADGNVRGGELACPLDILAYVNSYFGHGEALALSQRPIGLYTMSLNASTVELNSFALRALSHLTAMFDIDLYEDFIDAWGTHIITKSLVGGMIEERAKVTRCFRAADNGMFARCIPFWDRRLISSSCAYYAAQTRVISKRLLGGNVQVDHEDEWKRTLAAGPALLQILEMVPWYDFVTDAAVKKNLHTVIRYRLRNVDNLQAQAVRQADARLSPCVSVPLSSAYIKFNSLWKKNGITVAGGNGAGSSINQLDGAQGLFIDDDQTLYIADYGNHRIVEWKAGATCGRVVAGGNGRGSRADQLNHAHDVIVDKVRDCLFIADWLNQRVVRWPLRGATIGEVIINDGAATYLAMDEQGFLYVTNWLGHEVKRWLVGETQGTVVAGGNGIGSRLNQLNSARKVFVDRDRSVYVSDWFNHRVMKWVEGAKEGIVVAGGRGMGNSLSQLNFPEGVIVDQFGTVYVADRYNHRIMRWPKGATEGEILVGGNGAGSTSSQLNEPIAYLPKILKDYPKYLQDLKEIGNIGSRLDLCPNYFHLLHLLNMI
;
A
#
# COMPACT_ATOMS: atom_id res chain seq x y z
N MET A 1 62.51 18.49 -12.08
CA MET A 1 62.99 17.37 -11.24
C MET A 1 62.06 17.27 -10.04
N HIS A 2 61.12 16.32 -10.04
CA HIS A 2 60.14 16.15 -8.97
C HIS A 2 60.36 14.82 -8.26
N GLN A 3 60.57 14.92 -6.94
CA GLN A 3 60.33 13.98 -5.83
C GLN A 3 60.70 14.76 -4.54
N PRO A 4 60.19 14.45 -3.32
CA PRO A 4 59.35 13.32 -2.90
C PRO A 4 58.16 13.68 -1.94
N ILE A 5 56.98 13.05 -2.08
CA ILE A 5 55.99 12.94 -0.98
C ILE A 5 55.28 11.58 -1.10
N TYR A 6 55.92 10.49 -0.64
CA TYR A 6 55.28 9.16 -0.58
C TYR A 6 55.64 8.35 0.66
N MET A 7 56.04 9.00 1.76
CA MET A 7 56.48 8.27 2.97
C MET A 7 55.87 8.76 4.30
N VAL A 8 54.71 9.43 4.28
CA VAL A 8 54.00 9.83 5.52
C VAL A 8 52.53 9.40 5.56
N LEU A 9 51.92 8.98 4.44
CA LEU A 9 50.51 8.54 4.42
C LEU A 9 50.28 7.04 4.75
N GLY A 10 51.34 6.24 4.82
CA GLY A 10 51.24 4.80 5.11
C GLY A 10 51.09 4.43 6.60
N VAL A 11 51.45 5.33 7.53
CA VAL A 11 51.48 5.03 8.97
C VAL A 11 50.23 5.54 9.70
N LEU A 12 49.54 6.55 9.17
CA LEU A 12 48.29 7.08 9.74
C LEU A 12 47.05 6.24 9.37
N SER A 13 47.07 5.51 8.25
CA SER A 13 45.96 4.61 7.89
C SER A 13 45.96 3.29 8.66
N PHE A 14 47.10 2.88 9.24
CA PHE A 14 47.17 1.68 10.08
C PHE A 14 46.78 1.95 11.55
N TYR A 15 46.94 3.18 12.04
CA TYR A 15 46.54 3.54 13.40
C TYR A 15 45.02 3.76 13.55
N VAL A 16 44.34 4.28 12.52
CA VAL A 16 42.89 4.50 12.56
C VAL A 16 42.09 3.18 12.47
N GLN A 17 42.67 2.13 11.87
CA GLN A 17 42.03 0.81 11.79
C GLN A 17 42.31 -0.07 13.01
N TYR A 18 43.36 0.22 13.81
CA TYR A 18 43.67 -0.50 15.05
C TYR A 18 43.05 0.12 16.31
N VAL A 19 42.74 1.43 16.31
CA VAL A 19 42.14 2.10 17.48
C VAL A 19 40.62 1.84 17.63
N TYR A 20 39.96 1.27 16.61
CA TYR A 20 38.55 0.85 16.71
C TYR A 20 38.34 -0.57 17.29
N LEU A 21 39.41 -1.30 17.66
CA LEU A 21 39.31 -2.67 18.18
C LEU A 21 39.35 -2.79 19.73
N SER A 22 39.33 -1.68 20.47
CA SER A 22 39.39 -1.71 21.94
C SER A 22 38.10 -1.31 22.67
N SER A 23 37.05 -0.85 21.98
CA SER A 23 35.77 -0.50 22.62
C SER A 23 34.96 -1.76 22.93
N SER A 24 34.18 -1.72 24.03
CA SER A 24 33.26 -2.80 24.39
C SER A 24 32.24 -3.09 23.28
N SER A 25 31.80 -2.06 22.54
CA SER A 25 30.91 -2.20 21.38
C SER A 25 31.53 -2.98 20.22
N ALA A 26 32.80 -2.74 19.87
CA ALA A 26 33.46 -3.46 18.77
C ALA A 26 33.59 -4.96 19.07
N LYS A 27 33.88 -5.31 20.33
CA LYS A 27 33.93 -6.71 20.78
C LYS A 27 32.54 -7.36 20.76
N LEU A 28 31.52 -6.64 21.23
CA LEU A 28 30.13 -7.09 21.20
C LEU A 28 29.65 -7.37 19.77
N PHE A 29 30.01 -6.52 18.81
CA PHE A 29 29.71 -6.73 17.40
C PHE A 29 30.37 -8.02 16.87
N GLN A 30 31.67 -8.21 17.12
CA GLN A 30 32.39 -9.40 16.67
C GLN A 30 31.75 -10.70 17.19
N PHE A 31 31.40 -10.77 18.47
CA PHE A 31 30.77 -11.99 19.03
C PHE A 31 29.37 -12.23 18.49
N THR A 32 28.64 -11.16 18.17
CA THR A 32 27.33 -11.26 17.54
C THR A 32 27.48 -11.91 16.16
N GLU A 33 28.47 -11.52 15.36
CA GLU A 33 28.75 -12.16 14.06
C GLU A 33 29.16 -13.64 14.20
N GLU A 34 29.98 -13.98 15.20
CA GLU A 34 30.30 -15.39 15.49
C GLU A 34 29.05 -16.21 15.88
N ALA A 35 28.18 -15.64 16.71
CA ALA A 35 26.93 -16.27 17.11
C ALA A 35 25.98 -16.48 15.91
N ARG A 36 25.91 -15.51 14.99
CA ARG A 36 25.10 -15.57 13.77
C ARG A 36 25.50 -16.74 12.88
N ALA A 37 26.80 -17.01 12.74
CA ALA A 37 27.31 -18.13 11.96
C ALA A 37 27.07 -19.49 12.63
N ALA A 38 27.10 -19.56 13.96
CA ALA A 38 27.08 -20.81 14.71
C ALA A 38 25.68 -21.32 15.13
N LEU A 39 24.67 -20.44 15.21
CA LEU A 39 23.38 -20.74 15.86
C LEU A 39 22.20 -20.91 14.89
N CYS A 40 22.47 -21.31 13.65
CA CYS A 40 21.47 -21.58 12.61
C CYS A 40 21.21 -23.08 12.40
N PRO A 41 20.02 -23.51 11.92
CA PRO A 41 18.79 -22.73 11.72
C PRO A 41 17.89 -22.68 12.97
N PHE A 42 16.97 -21.71 13.01
CA PHE A 42 15.90 -21.64 14.00
C PHE A 42 14.56 -21.27 13.35
N VAL A 43 13.46 -21.50 14.07
CA VAL A 43 12.11 -21.22 13.56
C VAL A 43 11.83 -19.72 13.61
N GLY A 44 11.54 -19.12 12.45
CA GLY A 44 11.08 -17.76 12.28
C GLY A 44 9.58 -17.66 11.96
N THR A 45 9.07 -16.45 11.82
CA THR A 45 7.64 -16.18 11.53
C THR A 45 7.20 -16.64 10.13
N GLU A 46 8.14 -16.76 9.19
CA GLU A 46 7.89 -17.13 7.79
C GLU A 46 8.32 -18.58 7.47
N GLY A 47 8.92 -19.27 8.44
CA GLY A 47 9.56 -20.58 8.28
C GLY A 47 10.91 -20.62 8.98
N MET A 48 11.71 -21.65 8.74
CA MET A 48 13.07 -21.72 9.28
C MET A 48 13.95 -20.64 8.63
N LYS A 49 14.72 -19.92 9.46
CA LYS A 49 15.63 -18.85 9.01
C LYS A 49 17.06 -19.07 9.52
N CYS A 50 17.99 -18.48 8.77
CA CYS A 50 19.31 -18.08 9.21
C CYS A 50 19.35 -16.55 9.36
N PHE A 51 20.38 -16.02 10.00
CA PHE A 51 20.49 -14.58 10.28
C PHE A 51 20.64 -13.67 9.06
N ASP A 52 21.06 -14.21 7.93
CA ASP A 52 21.36 -13.50 6.68
C ASP A 52 20.16 -13.47 5.71
N ASP A 53 18.97 -13.89 6.15
CA ASP A 53 17.75 -14.07 5.32
C ASP A 53 17.95 -14.98 4.09
N SER A 54 19.05 -15.74 4.02
CA SER A 54 19.25 -16.76 2.99
C SER A 54 18.23 -17.88 3.16
N PRO A 55 17.44 -18.24 2.13
CA PRO A 55 16.60 -19.42 2.20
C PRO A 55 17.47 -20.64 2.45
N LEU A 56 17.13 -21.42 3.48
CA LEU A 56 17.78 -22.69 3.75
C LEU A 56 17.61 -23.59 2.51
N LYS A 57 18.68 -23.72 1.70
CA LYS A 57 18.88 -24.95 0.93
C LYS A 57 18.77 -26.08 1.95
N ARG A 58 17.94 -27.09 1.69
CA ARG A 58 17.84 -28.31 2.50
C ARG A 58 19.24 -28.81 2.88
N SER A 59 19.75 -28.35 4.01
CA SER A 59 20.79 -29.02 4.76
C SER A 59 20.13 -29.47 6.05
N GLY A 60 19.07 -30.27 5.89
CA GLY A 60 18.92 -31.36 6.84
C GLY A 60 20.24 -32.10 6.78
N ARG A 61 21.07 -32.00 7.83
CA ARG A 61 22.04 -33.05 8.06
C ARG A 61 21.20 -34.30 8.31
N THR A 62 20.96 -35.06 7.25
CA THR A 62 20.69 -36.49 7.39
C THR A 62 21.98 -37.04 7.99
N PHE A 63 22.00 -37.20 9.31
CA PHE A 63 22.95 -38.13 9.90
C PHE A 63 22.54 -39.54 9.44
N ASP A 64 23.50 -40.46 9.36
CA ASP A 64 23.36 -41.87 8.95
C ASP A 64 22.30 -42.70 9.71
N THR A 65 21.54 -42.08 10.62
CA THR A 65 20.58 -42.69 11.54
C THR A 65 19.11 -42.59 11.10
N GLY A 66 18.78 -41.75 10.11
CA GLY A 66 17.41 -41.60 9.59
C GLY A 66 16.46 -40.68 10.38
N TYR A 67 16.93 -40.00 11.44
CA TYR A 67 16.16 -39.06 12.26
C TYR A 67 16.55 -37.60 11.96
N MET A 68 15.57 -36.68 11.95
CA MET A 68 15.80 -35.23 11.77
C MET A 68 15.89 -34.52 13.13
N GLN A 69 16.64 -33.42 13.24
CA GLN A 69 16.62 -32.61 14.45
C GLN A 69 15.34 -31.78 14.52
N LEU A 70 14.64 -31.81 15.66
CA LEU A 70 13.43 -30.99 15.83
C LEU A 70 13.78 -29.49 15.77
N PRO A 71 13.11 -28.68 14.93
CA PRO A 71 13.38 -27.26 14.83
C PRO A 71 13.17 -26.52 16.15
N ARG A 72 14.15 -25.72 16.60
CA ARG A 72 14.05 -24.94 17.85
C ARG A 72 13.16 -23.70 17.68
N SER A 73 12.30 -23.42 18.66
CA SER A 73 11.42 -22.23 18.69
C SER A 73 11.40 -21.49 20.02
N VAL A 74 12.21 -21.94 20.99
CA VAL A 74 12.41 -21.31 22.29
C VAL A 74 13.90 -21.08 22.53
N GLY A 75 14.23 -20.24 23.51
CA GLY A 75 15.61 -19.81 23.73
C GLY A 75 16.13 -18.85 22.67
N ILE A 76 15.25 -18.38 21.79
CA ILE A 76 15.51 -17.38 20.76
C ILE A 76 15.16 -16.01 21.33
N SER A 77 16.01 -15.02 21.08
CA SER A 77 15.75 -13.68 21.57
C SER A 77 14.84 -12.90 20.63
N ILE A 78 14.17 -11.87 21.14
CA ILE A 78 13.25 -11.02 20.39
C ILE A 78 13.36 -9.58 20.86
N ASP A 79 13.41 -8.67 19.90
CA ASP A 79 13.20 -7.25 20.17
C ASP A 79 11.69 -6.96 20.10
N ARG A 80 11.06 -6.78 21.27
CA ARG A 80 9.63 -6.51 21.38
C ARG A 80 9.24 -5.17 20.74
N SER A 81 10.17 -4.22 20.64
CA SER A 81 9.92 -2.93 20.02
C SER A 81 9.78 -3.03 18.49
N THR A 82 10.34 -4.08 17.88
CA THR A 82 10.33 -4.28 16.43
C THR A 82 9.65 -5.58 15.99
N GLY A 83 9.41 -6.52 16.92
CA GLY A 83 8.93 -7.88 16.67
C GLY A 83 9.95 -8.80 16.00
N LEU A 84 11.17 -8.30 15.74
CA LEU A 84 12.22 -9.05 15.08
C LEU A 84 12.85 -10.07 16.02
N LEU A 85 12.98 -11.30 15.53
CA LEU A 85 13.79 -12.31 16.19
C LEU A 85 15.28 -11.91 16.11
N LYS A 86 15.98 -12.20 17.20
CA LYS A 86 17.37 -11.85 17.49
C LYS A 86 18.13 -13.11 17.90
N ALA A 87 19.40 -12.98 18.28
CA ALA A 87 20.31 -14.12 18.37
C ALA A 87 19.81 -15.15 19.41
N PRO A 88 19.89 -16.48 19.13
CA PRO A 88 19.57 -17.49 20.13
C PRO A 88 20.44 -17.33 21.37
N ALA A 89 19.81 -17.27 22.54
CA ALA A 89 20.46 -16.98 23.81
C ALA A 89 20.68 -18.21 24.67
N VAL A 90 19.80 -19.21 24.57
CA VAL A 90 19.82 -20.39 25.44
C VAL A 90 20.60 -21.53 24.79
N LYS A 91 21.35 -22.26 25.61
CA LYS A 91 22.02 -23.48 25.21
C LYS A 91 21.00 -24.61 25.09
N LEU A 92 20.87 -25.17 23.90
CA LEU A 92 20.00 -26.31 23.61
C LEU A 92 20.83 -27.47 23.09
N THR A 93 20.63 -28.65 23.68
CA THR A 93 21.30 -29.90 23.30
C THR A 93 20.28 -30.91 22.79
N TYR A 94 20.58 -31.56 21.66
CA TYR A 94 19.74 -32.63 21.14
C TYR A 94 20.10 -33.94 21.81
N LEU A 95 19.08 -34.72 22.15
CA LEU A 95 19.26 -36.06 22.67
C LEU A 95 19.87 -36.98 21.60
N PRO A 96 20.59 -38.06 22.00
CA PRO A 96 21.10 -39.05 21.04
C PRO A 96 19.99 -39.60 20.15
N ALA A 97 20.31 -39.87 18.88
CA ALA A 97 19.34 -40.31 17.89
C ALA A 97 18.49 -41.49 18.38
N GLY A 98 17.16 -41.37 18.28
CA GLY A 98 16.22 -42.43 18.64
C GLY A 98 15.97 -42.62 20.15
N SER A 99 16.68 -41.91 21.03
CA SER A 99 16.48 -42.03 22.49
C SER A 99 15.15 -41.44 22.97
N ARG A 100 14.73 -40.32 22.36
CA ARG A 100 13.42 -39.70 22.56
C ARG A 100 13.06 -38.90 21.31
N VAL A 101 11.98 -39.33 20.66
CA VAL A 101 11.58 -38.78 19.35
C VAL A 101 10.17 -38.19 19.41
N TRP A 102 9.96 -37.14 18.62
CA TRP A 102 8.64 -36.62 18.26
C TRP A 102 8.29 -37.10 16.86
N THR A 103 7.06 -37.56 16.66
CA THR A 103 6.58 -38.05 15.35
C THR A 103 5.58 -37.07 14.76
N ASP A 104 5.78 -36.67 13.51
CA ASP A 104 4.83 -35.82 12.80
C ASP A 104 3.53 -36.57 12.51
N GLY A 105 2.40 -35.93 12.80
CA GLY A 105 1.08 -36.52 12.62
C GLY A 105 0.62 -36.58 11.16
N TYR A 106 1.25 -35.85 10.25
CA TYR A 106 0.88 -35.81 8.83
C TYR A 106 1.73 -36.75 7.97
N THR A 107 3.05 -36.81 8.19
CA THR A 107 3.97 -37.63 7.41
C THR A 107 4.42 -38.91 8.12
N GLY A 108 4.37 -38.95 9.46
CA GLY A 108 4.98 -40.01 10.25
C GLY A 108 6.50 -39.87 10.44
N ASP A 109 7.09 -38.76 9.97
CA ASP A 109 8.53 -38.50 10.14
C ASP A 109 8.90 -38.36 11.61
N MET A 110 10.10 -38.82 11.98
CA MET A 110 10.57 -38.83 13.36
C MET A 110 11.70 -37.81 13.58
N PHE A 111 11.62 -37.09 14.69
CA PHE A 111 12.54 -36.01 15.04
C PHE A 111 13.16 -36.18 16.42
N ASP A 112 14.47 -36.00 16.53
CA ASP A 112 15.20 -36.01 17.79
C ASP A 112 14.84 -34.79 18.64
N MET A 113 14.49 -35.04 19.90
CA MET A 113 14.05 -34.00 20.83
C MET A 113 15.22 -33.23 21.47
N ILE A 114 14.93 -31.99 21.87
CA ILE A 114 15.83 -31.12 22.62
C ILE A 114 15.70 -31.45 24.11
N ASN A 115 16.82 -31.63 24.79
CA ASN A 115 16.88 -32.05 26.20
C ASN A 115 16.29 -30.98 27.15
N GLU A 116 16.62 -29.71 26.92
CA GLU A 116 16.19 -28.58 27.76
C GLU A 116 14.78 -28.06 27.41
N ALA A 117 14.09 -28.70 26.46
CA ALA A 117 12.76 -28.30 26.02
C ALA A 117 11.70 -29.36 26.35
N ILE A 118 10.54 -28.89 26.81
CA ILE A 118 9.35 -29.68 27.04
C ILE A 118 8.42 -29.47 25.85
N LEU A 119 8.12 -30.55 25.13
CA LEU A 119 7.09 -30.54 24.11
C LEU A 119 5.72 -30.84 24.72
N GLY A 120 4.78 -29.96 24.49
CA GLY A 120 3.36 -30.19 24.76
C GLY A 120 2.62 -30.45 23.44
N PRO A 121 1.48 -31.16 23.48
CA PRO A 121 0.61 -31.22 22.31
C PRO A 121 0.26 -29.78 21.90
N ALA A 122 0.28 -29.48 20.60
CA ALA A 122 -0.63 -28.44 20.11
C ALA A 122 -2.01 -29.00 20.44
N SER A 123 -2.69 -28.44 21.45
CA SER A 123 -3.96 -28.96 22.00
C SER A 123 -4.82 -29.61 20.91
N ARG A 124 -5.28 -30.85 21.10
CA ARG A 124 -6.21 -31.57 20.20
C ARG A 124 -7.46 -30.72 19.93
N VAL A 125 -7.37 -29.81 18.96
CA VAL A 125 -8.43 -28.94 18.49
C VAL A 125 -8.31 -28.86 16.97
N VAL A 126 -8.19 -30.04 16.34
CA VAL A 126 -8.34 -30.20 14.89
C VAL A 126 -9.78 -29.82 14.45
N SER A 127 -10.74 -29.75 15.38
CA SER A 127 -12.13 -29.42 15.05
C SER A 127 -12.51 -27.94 15.12
N ALA A 128 -11.76 -27.07 15.83
CA ALA A 128 -12.11 -25.64 15.95
C ALA A 128 -11.10 -24.65 15.36
N TYR A 129 -9.87 -25.08 15.06
CA TYR A 129 -8.83 -24.22 14.44
C TYR A 129 -8.78 -24.27 12.90
N ASN A 130 -9.59 -25.12 12.26
CA ASN A 130 -9.77 -25.10 10.80
C ASN A 130 -10.66 -23.92 10.32
N ALA A 131 -11.28 -23.18 11.23
CA ALA A 131 -12.01 -21.96 10.88
C ALA A 131 -11.02 -20.80 10.71
N ALA A 132 -11.02 -20.17 9.55
CA ALA A 132 -10.27 -18.94 9.33
C ALA A 132 -10.60 -17.92 10.42
N ARG A 133 -9.56 -17.45 11.13
CA ARG A 133 -9.69 -16.32 12.05
C ARG A 133 -9.66 -15.06 11.22
N VAL A 134 -10.84 -14.45 11.09
CA VAL A 134 -11.02 -13.24 10.30
C VAL A 134 -11.10 -12.06 11.25
N GLN A 135 -10.21 -11.10 11.05
CA GLN A 135 -10.25 -9.82 11.73
C GLN A 135 -10.37 -8.72 10.69
N ILE A 136 -11.21 -7.73 10.96
CA ILE A 136 -11.37 -6.56 10.09
C ILE A 136 -11.00 -5.33 10.91
N PHE A 137 -10.02 -4.60 10.41
CA PHE A 137 -9.54 -3.35 10.98
C PHE A 137 -10.09 -2.22 10.11
N GLN A 138 -10.96 -1.39 10.68
CA GLN A 138 -11.60 -0.26 10.00
C GLN A 138 -10.74 1.01 10.04
N ASN A 139 -9.72 1.04 10.90
CA ASN A 139 -8.82 2.16 11.10
C ASN A 139 -7.48 1.69 11.70
N ALA A 140 -6.52 2.61 11.78
CA ALA A 140 -5.20 2.33 12.31
C ALA A 140 -5.26 2.01 13.81
N SER A 141 -6.15 2.66 14.57
CA SER A 141 -6.32 2.37 16.00
C SER A 141 -6.70 0.92 16.27
N GLN A 142 -7.60 0.33 15.48
CA GLN A 142 -8.02 -1.07 15.66
C GLN A 142 -6.90 -2.05 15.37
N LEU A 143 -6.12 -1.81 14.29
CA LEU A 143 -4.96 -2.62 13.96
C LEU A 143 -3.88 -2.49 15.05
N SER A 144 -3.60 -1.26 15.46
CA SER A 144 -2.65 -0.95 16.52
C SER A 144 -3.05 -1.58 17.86
N ALA A 145 -4.33 -1.52 18.23
CA ALA A 145 -4.84 -2.13 19.45
C ALA A 145 -4.69 -3.66 19.41
N ALA A 146 -4.93 -4.29 18.24
CA ALA A 146 -4.72 -5.72 18.09
C ALA A 146 -3.25 -6.11 18.25
N TRP A 147 -2.30 -5.35 17.68
CA TRP A 147 -0.86 -5.56 17.93
C TRP A 147 -0.48 -5.33 19.39
N GLN A 148 -0.95 -4.25 20.03
CA GLN A 148 -0.65 -4.01 21.44
C GLN A 148 -1.19 -5.15 22.32
N GLN A 149 -2.37 -5.67 21.99
CA GLN A 149 -2.96 -6.80 22.67
C GLN A 149 -2.15 -8.09 22.48
N THR A 150 -1.56 -8.36 21.29
CA THR A 150 -0.70 -9.55 21.11
C THR A 150 0.52 -9.51 22.03
N PHE A 151 1.10 -8.34 22.29
CA PHE A 151 2.22 -8.19 23.21
C PHE A 151 1.82 -8.09 24.69
N ALA A 152 0.61 -7.60 25.00
CA ALA A 152 0.11 -7.50 26.37
C ALA A 152 -0.35 -8.87 26.93
N ASP A 153 -0.92 -9.73 26.07
CA ASP A 153 -1.41 -11.06 26.46
C ASP A 153 -0.31 -12.13 26.46
N GLY A 154 0.97 -11.74 26.31
CA GLY A 154 2.10 -12.67 26.20
C GLY A 154 2.04 -13.59 24.97
N ASN A 155 1.22 -13.21 23.98
CA ASN A 155 0.75 -14.04 22.88
C ASN A 155 1.09 -13.37 21.54
N VAL A 156 2.39 -13.19 21.23
CA VAL A 156 2.82 -12.63 19.94
C VAL A 156 2.33 -13.58 18.85
N ARG A 157 1.45 -13.11 17.97
CA ARG A 157 0.89 -13.92 16.89
C ARG A 157 1.79 -13.83 15.66
N GLY A 158 2.04 -14.95 15.01
CA GLY A 158 2.79 -15.03 13.74
C GLY A 158 2.09 -14.30 12.60
N GLY A 159 2.77 -14.21 11.45
CA GLY A 159 2.29 -13.52 10.25
C GLY A 159 2.28 -12.00 10.39
N GLU A 160 1.27 -11.35 9.81
CA GLU A 160 1.16 -9.88 9.75
C GLU A 160 1.03 -9.19 11.11
N LEU A 161 0.72 -9.96 12.16
CA LEU A 161 0.61 -9.44 13.53
C LEU A 161 1.92 -9.56 14.34
N ALA A 162 2.98 -10.09 13.74
CA ALA A 162 4.22 -10.43 14.44
C ALA A 162 5.28 -9.31 14.48
N CYS A 163 5.22 -8.36 13.52
CA CYS A 163 6.22 -7.30 13.37
C CYS A 163 5.56 -5.91 13.42
N PRO A 164 5.78 -5.13 14.49
CA PRO A 164 5.40 -3.71 14.56
C PRO A 164 6.33 -2.77 13.78
N LEU A 165 7.34 -3.25 13.03
CA LEU A 165 8.11 -2.36 12.16
C LEU A 165 7.27 -1.87 11.00
N ASP A 166 7.34 -0.57 10.75
CA ASP A 166 6.66 0.15 9.68
C ASP A 166 5.14 0.33 9.82
N ILE A 167 4.64 0.50 11.04
CA ILE A 167 3.24 0.93 11.28
C ILE A 167 2.87 2.12 10.42
N LEU A 168 3.76 3.10 10.20
CA LEU A 168 3.48 4.22 9.30
C LEU A 168 3.33 3.80 7.84
N ALA A 169 4.25 2.99 7.31
CA ALA A 169 4.16 2.52 5.92
C ALA A 169 2.95 1.58 5.71
N TYR A 170 2.68 0.72 6.70
CA TYR A 170 1.54 -0.20 6.72
C TYR A 170 0.23 0.57 6.86
N VAL A 171 0.11 1.45 7.85
CA VAL A 171 -1.08 2.27 8.05
C VAL A 171 -1.35 3.17 6.84
N ASN A 172 -0.31 3.78 6.25
CA ASN A 172 -0.48 4.55 5.02
C ASN A 172 -0.90 3.67 3.84
N SER A 173 -0.35 2.46 3.69
CA SER A 173 -0.68 1.57 2.56
C SER A 173 -2.09 0.97 2.64
N TYR A 174 -2.62 0.73 3.84
CA TYR A 174 -3.95 0.15 4.05
C TYR A 174 -5.04 1.18 4.34
N PHE A 175 -4.74 2.26 5.08
CA PHE A 175 -5.75 3.21 5.55
C PHE A 175 -5.67 4.60 4.88
N GLY A 176 -4.69 4.86 4.00
CA GLY A 176 -4.49 6.17 3.36
C GLY A 176 -5.60 6.64 2.40
N HIS A 177 -6.51 5.75 1.99
CA HIS A 177 -7.55 6.03 0.98
C HIS A 177 -8.98 5.68 1.42
N GLY A 178 -9.23 5.52 2.73
CA GLY A 178 -10.58 5.19 3.22
C GLY A 178 -10.99 3.75 2.94
N GLU A 179 -10.06 2.80 3.07
CA GLU A 179 -10.29 1.35 2.98
C GLU A 179 -10.11 0.72 4.38
N ALA A 180 -10.68 -0.47 4.59
CA ALA A 180 -10.48 -1.31 5.77
C ALA A 180 -9.59 -2.51 5.40
N LEU A 181 -8.80 -2.99 6.36
CA LEU A 181 -7.97 -4.18 6.20
C LEU A 181 -8.73 -5.39 6.76
N ALA A 182 -8.97 -6.40 5.94
CA ALA A 182 -9.38 -7.72 6.40
C ALA A 182 -8.18 -8.67 6.38
N LEU A 183 -7.95 -9.34 7.50
CA LEU A 183 -6.91 -10.34 7.69
C LEU A 183 -7.57 -11.67 8.02
N SER A 184 -7.31 -12.68 7.21
CA SER A 184 -7.76 -14.06 7.40
C SER A 184 -6.56 -14.94 7.70
N GLN A 185 -6.55 -15.57 8.87
CA GLN A 185 -5.45 -16.44 9.32
C GLN A 185 -5.98 -17.85 9.60
N ARG A 186 -5.39 -18.85 8.93
CA ARG A 186 -5.70 -20.28 9.11
C ARG A 186 -4.45 -21.01 9.65
N PRO A 187 -4.21 -20.99 10.97
CA PRO A 187 -3.05 -21.64 11.58
C PRO A 187 -3.26 -23.15 11.71
N ILE A 188 -2.18 -23.90 11.51
CA ILE A 188 -2.08 -25.35 11.70
C ILE A 188 -0.96 -25.58 12.71
N GLY A 189 -1.32 -25.85 13.97
CA GLY A 189 -0.36 -26.11 15.03
C GLY A 189 0.17 -27.55 14.98
N LEU A 190 1.50 -27.71 15.08
CA LEU A 190 2.16 -29.01 15.20
C LEU A 190 2.43 -29.37 16.66
N TYR A 191 3.11 -28.47 17.38
CA TYR A 191 3.46 -28.67 18.79
C TYR A 191 3.64 -27.34 19.52
N THR A 192 3.59 -27.40 20.85
CA THR A 192 4.07 -26.32 21.70
C THR A 192 5.42 -26.71 22.28
N MET A 193 6.31 -25.73 22.45
CA MET A 193 7.63 -25.94 23.04
C MET A 193 7.80 -24.97 24.21
N SER A 194 8.25 -25.47 25.35
CA SER A 194 8.55 -24.66 26.54
C SER A 194 9.96 -24.97 27.03
N LEU A 195 10.71 -23.98 27.48
CA LEU A 195 11.98 -24.20 28.17
C LEU A 195 11.72 -24.82 29.55
N ASN A 196 12.54 -25.82 29.92
CA ASN A 196 12.52 -26.36 31.26
C ASN A 196 13.27 -25.42 32.21
N ALA A 197 12.53 -24.64 33.02
CA ALA A 197 13.08 -23.63 33.92
C ALA A 197 14.21 -24.14 34.84
N SER A 198 14.24 -25.43 35.18
CA SER A 198 15.26 -26.04 36.02
C SER A 198 16.60 -26.28 35.31
N THR A 199 16.66 -26.19 33.98
CA THR A 199 17.84 -26.52 33.16
C THR A 199 18.22 -25.43 32.16
N VAL A 200 17.59 -24.25 32.23
CA VAL A 200 17.89 -23.15 31.29
C VAL A 200 19.24 -22.54 31.64
N GLU A 201 20.19 -22.66 30.70
CA GLU A 201 21.47 -21.97 30.74
C GLU A 201 21.65 -21.11 29.48
N LEU A 202 22.25 -19.92 29.64
CA LEU A 202 22.68 -19.13 28.50
C LEU A 202 23.82 -19.85 27.76
N ASN A 203 23.86 -19.72 26.44
CA ASN A 203 24.97 -20.22 25.65
C ASN A 203 26.22 -19.34 25.84
N SER A 204 27.37 -19.85 25.41
CA SER A 204 28.66 -19.16 25.58
C SER A 204 28.76 -17.82 24.85
N PHE A 205 27.98 -17.60 23.78
CA PHE A 205 27.94 -16.32 23.08
C PHE A 205 27.17 -15.28 23.89
N ALA A 206 25.99 -15.64 24.40
CA ALA A 206 25.18 -14.77 25.25
C ALA A 206 25.90 -14.39 26.55
N LEU A 207 26.57 -15.35 27.19
CA LEU A 207 27.37 -15.11 28.40
C LEU A 207 28.52 -14.12 28.13
N ARG A 208 29.22 -14.29 26.99
CA ARG A 208 30.28 -13.37 26.58
C ARG A 208 29.74 -11.96 26.30
N ALA A 209 28.63 -11.85 25.58
CA ALA A 209 27.98 -10.57 25.31
C ALA A 209 27.61 -9.83 26.60
N LEU A 210 27.00 -10.52 27.57
CA LEU A 210 26.67 -9.94 28.88
C LEU A 210 27.91 -9.48 29.66
N SER A 211 29.02 -10.23 29.59
CA SER A 211 30.26 -9.88 30.30
C SER A 211 30.90 -8.57 29.84
N HIS A 212 30.50 -8.05 28.67
CA HIS A 212 30.98 -6.79 28.12
C HIS A 212 30.12 -5.58 28.49
N LEU A 213 28.93 -5.80 29.05
CA LEU A 213 28.13 -4.71 29.60
C LEU A 213 28.78 -4.23 30.90
N THR A 214 29.02 -2.93 31.01
CA THR A 214 29.70 -2.36 32.18
C THR A 214 28.70 -1.78 33.18
N ALA A 215 29.07 -1.76 34.47
CA ALA A 215 28.25 -1.14 35.52
C ALA A 215 28.12 0.39 35.33
N MET A 216 29.09 1.03 34.67
CA MET A 216 28.99 2.42 34.25
C MET A 216 27.97 2.53 33.12
N PHE A 217 26.97 3.38 33.29
CA PHE A 217 25.89 3.50 32.32
C PHE A 217 26.38 4.19 31.06
N ASP A 218 26.43 3.43 29.97
CA ASP A 218 26.73 3.87 28.61
C ASP A 218 25.55 3.47 27.73
N ILE A 219 24.80 4.43 27.22
CA ILE A 219 23.56 4.13 26.48
C ILE A 219 23.86 3.43 25.15
N ASP A 220 24.94 3.79 24.47
CA ASP A 220 25.26 3.28 23.14
C ASP A 220 25.64 1.79 23.24
N LEU A 221 26.45 1.41 24.23
CA LEU A 221 26.81 0.02 24.48
C LEU A 221 25.60 -0.89 24.77
N TYR A 222 24.62 -0.38 25.52
CA TYR A 222 23.43 -1.16 25.88
C TYR A 222 22.41 -1.20 24.72
N GLU A 223 22.31 -0.15 23.92
CA GLU A 223 21.52 -0.17 22.68
C GLU A 223 22.13 -1.12 21.65
N ASP A 224 23.46 -1.14 21.48
CA ASP A 224 24.18 -2.13 20.64
C ASP A 224 23.84 -3.57 21.06
N PHE A 225 23.77 -3.82 22.37
CA PHE A 225 23.36 -5.12 22.90
C PHE A 225 21.91 -5.46 22.54
N ILE A 226 20.99 -4.52 22.70
CA ILE A 226 19.57 -4.74 22.37
C ILE A 226 19.38 -4.89 20.85
N ASP A 227 20.18 -4.22 20.03
CA ASP A 227 20.11 -4.39 18.57
C ASP A 227 20.55 -5.78 18.13
N ALA A 228 21.54 -6.37 18.82
CA ALA A 228 22.04 -7.71 18.54
C ALA A 228 21.17 -8.83 19.16
N TRP A 229 20.77 -8.65 20.42
CA TRP A 229 20.18 -9.70 21.25
C TRP A 229 18.72 -9.42 21.60
N GLY A 230 18.19 -8.25 21.30
CA GLY A 230 16.79 -7.89 21.58
C GLY A 230 16.53 -7.57 23.04
N THR A 231 15.25 -7.58 23.37
CA THR A 231 14.74 -7.13 24.68
C THR A 231 14.33 -8.31 25.59
N HIS A 232 13.90 -9.42 24.98
CA HIS A 232 13.37 -10.59 25.69
C HIS A 232 13.89 -11.89 25.06
N ILE A 233 13.75 -13.00 25.78
CA ILE A 233 14.02 -14.36 25.34
C ILE A 233 12.72 -15.16 25.38
N ILE A 234 12.40 -15.87 24.30
CA ILE A 234 11.20 -16.70 24.19
C ILE A 234 11.35 -17.96 25.04
N THR A 235 10.48 -18.15 26.04
CA THR A 235 10.46 -19.34 26.90
C THR A 235 9.40 -20.34 26.51
N LYS A 236 8.34 -19.91 25.81
CA LYS A 236 7.27 -20.79 25.34
C LYS A 236 6.71 -20.35 24.01
N SER A 237 6.44 -21.30 23.12
CA SER A 237 5.92 -21.03 21.78
C SER A 237 4.97 -22.10 21.24
N LEU A 238 4.17 -21.71 20.25
CA LEU A 238 3.39 -22.57 19.37
C LEU A 238 4.03 -22.57 17.97
N VAL A 239 4.25 -23.76 17.42
CA VAL A 239 4.95 -23.98 16.16
C VAL A 239 4.05 -24.72 15.18
N GLY A 240 4.14 -24.38 13.90
CA GLY A 240 3.38 -25.05 12.85
C GLY A 240 3.41 -24.31 11.52
N GLY A 241 2.27 -24.23 10.82
CA GLY A 241 2.12 -23.47 9.58
C GLY A 241 0.91 -22.54 9.62
N MET A 242 0.85 -21.56 8.72
CA MET A 242 -0.32 -20.70 8.60
C MET A 242 -0.57 -20.28 7.16
N ILE A 243 -1.83 -20.29 6.74
CA ILE A 243 -2.28 -19.63 5.51
C ILE A 243 -2.83 -18.28 5.92
N GLU A 244 -2.25 -17.22 5.37
CA GLU A 244 -2.64 -15.85 5.65
C GLU A 244 -3.09 -15.16 4.36
N GLU A 245 -4.28 -14.57 4.41
CA GLU A 245 -4.89 -13.86 3.29
C GLU A 245 -5.21 -12.43 3.74
N ARG A 246 -4.77 -11.47 2.94
CA ARG A 246 -5.02 -10.04 3.15
C ARG A 246 -5.96 -9.53 2.09
N ALA A 247 -6.98 -8.79 2.51
CA ALA A 247 -7.88 -8.13 1.60
C ALA A 247 -8.11 -6.67 2.01
N LYS A 248 -8.19 -5.80 1.00
CA LYS A 248 -8.73 -4.45 1.14
C LYS A 248 -10.24 -4.56 0.99
N VAL A 249 -10.95 -3.94 1.92
CA VAL A 249 -12.42 -3.92 1.96
C VAL A 249 -12.88 -2.48 1.95
N THR A 250 -13.94 -2.17 1.22
CA THR A 250 -14.54 -0.84 1.25
C THR A 250 -14.97 -0.47 2.68
N ARG A 251 -14.51 0.69 3.17
CA ARG A 251 -14.70 1.14 4.56
C ARG A 251 -16.12 1.63 4.81
N CYS A 252 -17.03 0.70 5.14
CA CYS A 252 -18.38 0.95 5.70
C CYS A 252 -19.09 -0.37 6.11
N PHE A 253 -18.31 -1.41 6.44
CA PHE A 253 -18.85 -2.69 6.91
C PHE A 253 -19.48 -2.54 8.29
N ARG A 254 -20.69 -3.05 8.51
CA ARG A 254 -21.27 -3.08 9.86
C ARG A 254 -20.57 -4.16 10.66
N ALA A 255 -20.40 -3.97 11.97
CA ALA A 255 -19.89 -5.01 12.86
C ALA A 255 -20.72 -6.31 12.80
N ALA A 256 -22.03 -6.22 12.51
CA ALA A 256 -22.92 -7.36 12.28
C ALA A 256 -22.56 -8.18 11.02
N ASP A 257 -21.92 -7.56 10.02
CA ASP A 257 -21.51 -8.23 8.79
C ASP A 257 -20.21 -9.03 8.96
N ASN A 258 -19.44 -8.81 10.04
CA ASN A 258 -18.20 -9.54 10.31
C ASN A 258 -18.42 -11.06 10.35
N GLY A 259 -19.56 -11.52 10.89
CA GLY A 259 -19.91 -12.94 10.94
C GLY A 259 -20.25 -13.53 9.57
N MET A 260 -20.91 -12.76 8.70
CA MET A 260 -21.28 -13.21 7.34
C MET A 260 -20.10 -13.11 6.37
N PHE A 261 -19.28 -12.06 6.51
CA PHE A 261 -18.01 -11.89 5.80
C PHE A 261 -17.00 -12.99 6.15
N ALA A 262 -16.82 -13.30 7.45
CA ALA A 262 -15.96 -14.39 7.89
C ALA A 262 -16.37 -15.76 7.33
N ARG A 263 -17.68 -15.98 7.14
CA ARG A 263 -18.22 -17.17 6.47
C ARG A 263 -17.95 -17.22 4.97
N CYS A 264 -17.81 -16.06 4.32
CA CYS A 264 -17.61 -15.96 2.88
C CYS A 264 -16.13 -15.99 2.44
N ILE A 265 -15.21 -15.74 3.37
CA ILE A 265 -13.75 -15.74 3.12
C ILE A 265 -13.19 -17.05 2.57
N PRO A 266 -13.57 -18.25 3.07
CA PRO A 266 -13.10 -19.51 2.50
C PRO A 266 -13.46 -19.71 1.01
N PHE A 267 -14.38 -18.90 0.47
CA PHE A 267 -14.82 -18.93 -0.92
C PHE A 267 -14.12 -17.90 -1.81
N TRP A 268 -13.19 -17.08 -1.28
CA TRP A 268 -12.42 -16.11 -2.08
C TRP A 268 -11.58 -16.76 -3.18
N ASP A 269 -11.13 -17.99 -2.95
CA ASP A 269 -10.22 -18.74 -3.85
C ASP A 269 -10.93 -19.80 -4.69
N ARG A 270 -12.24 -20.03 -4.46
CA ARG A 270 -12.98 -21.10 -5.13
C ARG A 270 -14.04 -20.48 -6.03
N ARG A 271 -14.07 -20.88 -7.30
CA ARG A 271 -15.07 -20.54 -8.34
C ARG A 271 -16.53 -20.88 -7.98
N LEU A 272 -16.82 -21.11 -6.70
CA LEU A 272 -18.09 -21.44 -6.08
C LEU A 272 -18.44 -20.34 -5.08
N ILE A 273 -18.61 -19.12 -5.58
CA ILE A 273 -19.20 -18.06 -4.77
C ILE A 273 -20.70 -18.37 -4.70
N SER A 274 -21.21 -18.77 -3.52
CA SER A 274 -22.66 -18.85 -3.31
C SER A 274 -23.27 -17.46 -3.54
N SER A 275 -24.54 -17.39 -3.97
CA SER A 275 -25.24 -16.11 -4.18
C SER A 275 -25.20 -15.18 -2.95
N SER A 276 -25.14 -15.75 -1.75
CA SER A 276 -24.99 -15.02 -0.48
C SER A 276 -23.62 -14.39 -0.24
N CYS A 277 -22.56 -14.89 -0.89
CA CYS A 277 -21.18 -14.41 -0.74
C CYS A 277 -20.69 -13.53 -1.89
N ALA A 278 -21.45 -13.43 -2.99
CA ALA A 278 -21.13 -12.61 -4.16
C ALA A 278 -20.99 -11.12 -3.82
N TYR A 279 -21.87 -10.62 -2.94
CA TYR A 279 -21.80 -9.25 -2.44
C TYR A 279 -20.46 -8.98 -1.73
N TYR A 280 -20.01 -9.92 -0.90
CA TYR A 280 -18.76 -9.80 -0.15
C TYR A 280 -17.54 -9.91 -1.05
N ALA A 281 -17.52 -10.91 -1.94
CA ALA A 281 -16.45 -11.08 -2.92
C ALA A 281 -16.27 -9.85 -3.84
N ALA A 282 -17.37 -9.17 -4.19
CA ALA A 282 -17.33 -7.95 -5.01
C ALA A 282 -16.81 -6.71 -4.26
N GLN A 283 -16.87 -6.71 -2.93
CA GLN A 283 -16.42 -5.61 -2.05
C GLN A 283 -15.01 -5.87 -1.47
N THR A 284 -14.38 -6.97 -1.86
CA THR A 284 -13.08 -7.41 -1.36
C THR A 284 -12.11 -7.58 -2.49
N ARG A 285 -10.97 -6.90 -2.42
CA ARG A 285 -9.82 -7.21 -3.27
C ARG A 285 -8.81 -7.96 -2.42
N VAL A 286 -8.65 -9.26 -2.67
CA VAL A 286 -7.56 -10.03 -2.07
C VAL A 286 -6.26 -9.47 -2.64
N ILE A 287 -5.43 -8.93 -1.77
CA ILE A 287 -4.18 -8.25 -2.11
C ILE A 287 -3.06 -9.29 -2.18
N SER A 288 -3.11 -10.30 -1.31
CA SER A 288 -2.12 -11.36 -1.28
C SER A 288 -2.61 -12.56 -0.48
N LYS A 289 -2.22 -13.75 -0.92
CA LYS A 289 -2.25 -14.98 -0.14
C LYS A 289 -0.81 -15.40 0.16
N ARG A 290 -0.54 -15.79 1.39
CA ARG A 290 0.79 -16.17 1.87
C ARG A 290 0.72 -17.48 2.64
N LEU A 291 1.67 -18.37 2.36
CA LEU A 291 1.94 -19.56 3.18
C LEU A 291 3.11 -19.26 4.11
N LEU A 292 2.96 -19.59 5.38
CA LEU A 292 3.98 -19.44 6.41
C LEU A 292 4.38 -20.82 6.92
N GLY A 293 5.69 -21.11 6.89
CA GLY A 293 6.21 -22.45 7.15
C GLY A 293 5.92 -23.43 6.01
N GLY A 294 6.55 -24.61 6.08
CA GLY A 294 6.55 -25.61 5.03
C GLY A 294 7.25 -25.14 3.75
N ASN A 295 7.02 -25.86 2.66
CA ASN A 295 7.46 -25.47 1.33
C ASN A 295 6.44 -24.53 0.70
N VAL A 296 6.76 -23.23 0.71
CA VAL A 296 5.89 -22.16 0.19
C VAL A 296 5.71 -22.19 -1.33
N GLN A 297 6.49 -23.00 -2.06
CA GLN A 297 6.41 -23.15 -3.53
C GLN A 297 5.35 -24.17 -3.97
N VAL A 298 4.64 -24.80 -3.02
CA VAL A 298 3.62 -25.81 -3.30
C VAL A 298 2.25 -25.15 -3.48
N ASP A 299 1.60 -25.43 -4.60
CA ASP A 299 0.30 -24.81 -4.96
C ASP A 299 -0.91 -25.47 -4.26
N HIS A 300 -0.76 -26.67 -3.71
CA HIS A 300 -1.84 -27.42 -3.06
C HIS A 300 -1.71 -27.48 -1.53
N GLU A 301 -2.78 -27.10 -0.83
CA GLU A 301 -2.81 -27.03 0.64
C GLU A 301 -2.46 -28.37 1.32
N ASP A 302 -2.96 -29.49 0.82
CA ASP A 302 -2.70 -30.81 1.43
C ASP A 302 -1.28 -31.32 1.18
N GLU A 303 -0.64 -30.88 0.11
CA GLU A 303 0.77 -31.16 -0.15
C GLU A 303 1.65 -30.24 0.70
N TRP A 304 1.31 -28.95 0.81
CA TRP A 304 1.97 -28.01 1.71
C TRP A 304 1.93 -28.49 3.18
N LYS A 305 0.78 -28.98 3.67
CA LYS A 305 0.64 -29.52 5.04
C LYS A 305 1.67 -30.60 5.36
N ARG A 306 1.99 -31.48 4.40
CA ARG A 306 2.98 -32.56 4.55
C ARG A 306 4.42 -32.05 4.63
N THR A 307 4.66 -30.78 4.34
CA THR A 307 6.00 -30.18 4.41
C THR A 307 6.23 -29.38 5.70
N LEU A 308 5.20 -29.19 6.53
CA LEU A 308 5.26 -28.31 7.69
C LEU A 308 6.25 -28.78 8.76
N ALA A 309 6.27 -30.08 9.07
CA ALA A 309 7.16 -30.60 10.12
C ALA A 309 8.66 -30.42 9.78
N ALA A 310 9.01 -30.49 8.49
CA ALA A 310 10.38 -30.30 8.03
C ALA A 310 10.84 -28.83 7.98
N GLY A 311 9.90 -27.87 8.06
CA GLY A 311 10.23 -26.44 7.99
C GLY A 311 9.15 -25.56 8.60
N PRO A 312 8.82 -25.72 9.90
CA PRO A 312 7.71 -25.02 10.49
C PRO A 312 8.01 -23.53 10.68
N ALA A 313 6.96 -22.76 10.92
CA ALA A 313 6.97 -21.36 11.33
C ALA A 313 6.56 -21.19 12.79
N LEU A 314 7.02 -20.10 13.38
CA LEU A 314 6.65 -19.64 14.72
C LEU A 314 5.26 -18.99 14.62
N LEU A 315 4.25 -19.70 15.10
CA LEU A 315 2.86 -19.24 15.04
C LEU A 315 2.50 -18.35 16.23
N GLN A 316 3.08 -18.64 17.40
CA GLN A 316 2.85 -17.83 18.58
C GLN A 316 4.02 -17.88 19.55
N ILE A 317 4.39 -16.74 20.13
CA ILE A 317 5.17 -16.69 21.37
C ILE A 317 4.14 -16.65 22.49
N LEU A 318 4.15 -17.65 23.36
CA LEU A 318 3.20 -17.82 24.48
C LEU A 318 3.77 -17.30 25.80
N GLU A 319 5.09 -17.22 25.90
CA GLU A 319 5.79 -16.72 27.07
C GLU A 319 7.18 -16.24 26.65
N MET A 320 7.61 -15.12 27.24
CA MET A 320 8.95 -14.58 27.07
C MET A 320 9.37 -13.86 28.36
N VAL A 321 10.67 -13.78 28.57
CA VAL A 321 11.29 -13.20 29.77
C VAL A 321 12.28 -12.13 29.35
N PRO A 322 12.34 -10.99 30.04
CA PRO A 322 13.24 -9.90 29.69
C PRO A 322 14.70 -10.30 29.94
N TRP A 323 15.62 -9.78 29.12
CA TRP A 323 17.05 -10.11 29.23
C TRP A 323 17.65 -9.83 30.61
N TYR A 324 17.19 -8.77 31.28
CA TYR A 324 17.69 -8.38 32.60
C TYR A 324 17.39 -9.41 33.71
N ASP A 325 16.51 -10.40 33.49
CA ASP A 325 16.28 -11.49 34.43
C ASP A 325 17.39 -12.54 34.42
N PHE A 326 18.20 -12.59 33.36
CA PHE A 326 19.39 -13.46 33.25
C PHE A 326 20.68 -12.77 33.70
N VAL A 327 20.62 -11.51 34.14
CA VAL A 327 21.78 -10.74 34.58
C VAL A 327 21.89 -10.82 36.11
N THR A 328 23.06 -11.27 36.59
CA THR A 328 23.36 -11.39 38.01
C THR A 328 23.91 -10.08 38.61
N ASP A 329 24.69 -9.30 37.84
CA ASP A 329 25.20 -8.00 38.29
C ASP A 329 24.06 -6.98 38.44
N ALA A 330 23.91 -6.42 39.64
CA ALA A 330 22.80 -5.55 39.97
C ALA A 330 22.80 -4.20 39.20
N ALA A 331 23.99 -3.66 38.90
CA ALA A 331 24.13 -2.40 38.17
C ALA A 331 23.80 -2.61 36.69
N VAL A 332 24.36 -3.66 36.08
CA VAL A 332 24.07 -4.03 34.68
C VAL A 332 22.59 -4.38 34.51
N LYS A 333 22.01 -5.13 35.45
CA LYS A 333 20.58 -5.45 35.48
C LYS A 333 19.71 -4.18 35.48
N LYS A 334 20.04 -3.21 36.34
CA LYS A 334 19.33 -1.93 36.43
C LYS A 334 19.45 -1.11 35.15
N ASN A 335 20.65 -1.04 34.58
CA ASN A 335 20.92 -0.31 33.35
C ASN A 335 20.14 -0.91 32.17
N LEU A 336 20.23 -2.23 31.97
CA LEU A 336 19.54 -2.95 30.90
C LEU A 336 18.00 -2.83 31.03
N HIS A 337 17.49 -2.93 32.25
CA HIS A 337 16.07 -2.66 32.53
C HIS A 337 15.65 -1.24 32.16
N THR A 338 16.51 -0.25 32.38
CA THR A 338 16.25 1.16 32.05
C THR A 338 16.20 1.37 30.54
N VAL A 339 17.18 0.85 29.79
CA VAL A 339 17.24 0.99 28.33
C VAL A 339 16.08 0.26 27.66
N ILE A 340 15.79 -0.99 28.05
CA ILE A 340 14.66 -1.76 27.51
C ILE A 340 13.33 -1.00 27.73
N ARG A 341 13.09 -0.46 28.94
CA ARG A 341 11.89 0.33 29.20
C ARG A 341 11.81 1.59 28.35
N TYR A 342 12.92 2.31 28.21
CA TYR A 342 12.98 3.53 27.42
C TYR A 342 12.65 3.26 25.95
N ARG A 343 13.28 2.23 25.36
CA ARG A 343 13.04 1.79 23.99
C ARG A 343 11.58 1.40 23.73
N LEU A 344 10.98 0.60 24.62
CA LEU A 344 9.58 0.19 24.50
C LEU A 344 8.62 1.39 24.59
N ARG A 345 8.83 2.31 25.54
CA ARG A 345 8.01 3.53 25.68
C ARG A 345 8.12 4.45 24.47
N ASN A 346 9.31 4.60 23.91
CA ASN A 346 9.53 5.45 22.74
C ASN A 346 8.75 4.93 21.53
N VAL A 347 8.78 3.62 21.28
CA VAL A 347 8.02 3.02 20.19
C VAL A 347 6.51 3.14 20.44
N ASP A 348 6.03 2.90 21.66
CA ASP A 348 4.61 3.09 22.01
C ASP A 348 4.15 4.53 21.72
N ASN A 349 4.97 5.53 22.03
CA ASN A 349 4.68 6.94 21.78
C ASN A 349 4.66 7.29 20.29
N LEU A 350 5.66 6.82 19.53
CA LEU A 350 5.74 7.03 18.08
C LEU A 350 4.57 6.36 17.36
N GLN A 351 4.22 5.13 17.75
CA GLN A 351 3.05 4.39 17.26
C GLN A 351 1.76 5.15 17.57
N ALA A 352 1.58 5.63 18.81
CA ALA A 352 0.39 6.40 19.19
C ALA A 352 0.27 7.71 18.38
N GLN A 353 1.37 8.39 18.09
CA GLN A 353 1.38 9.59 17.25
C GLN A 353 1.02 9.28 15.80
N ALA A 354 1.61 8.23 15.21
CA ALA A 354 1.34 7.76 13.86
C ALA A 354 -0.14 7.39 13.67
N VAL A 355 -0.69 6.62 14.62
CA VAL A 355 -2.10 6.21 14.62
C VAL A 355 -3.03 7.42 14.70
N ARG A 356 -2.74 8.40 15.57
CA ARG A 356 -3.54 9.63 15.66
C ARG A 356 -3.54 10.41 14.34
N GLN A 357 -2.39 10.53 13.69
CA GLN A 357 -2.27 11.24 12.41
C GLN A 357 -3.01 10.52 11.29
N ALA A 358 -2.93 9.19 11.24
CA ALA A 358 -3.62 8.39 10.25
C ALA A 358 -5.14 8.41 10.44
N ASP A 359 -5.61 8.21 11.68
CA ASP A 359 -7.04 8.21 11.98
C ASP A 359 -7.67 9.62 11.87
N ALA A 360 -6.89 10.68 12.05
CA ALA A 360 -7.35 12.04 11.75
C ALA A 360 -7.63 12.29 10.26
N ARG A 361 -7.00 11.52 9.35
CA ARG A 361 -7.25 11.59 7.89
C ARG A 361 -8.48 10.78 7.48
N LEU A 362 -9.03 9.97 8.38
CA LEU A 362 -10.10 9.03 8.11
C LEU A 362 -11.48 9.67 8.30
N SER A 363 -12.28 9.78 7.24
CA SER A 363 -13.68 10.21 7.33
C SER A 363 -14.54 9.22 8.13
N PRO A 364 -15.59 9.65 8.86
CA PRO A 364 -16.48 8.75 9.60
C PRO A 364 -17.33 7.86 8.69
N CYS A 365 -17.54 6.60 9.10
CA CYS A 365 -18.41 5.66 8.39
C CYS A 365 -19.88 6.08 8.51
N VAL A 366 -20.51 6.44 7.40
CA VAL A 366 -21.97 6.60 7.34
C VAL A 366 -22.54 5.24 6.94
N SER A 367 -23.19 4.56 7.88
CA SER A 367 -23.86 3.29 7.61
C SER A 367 -24.98 3.51 6.59
N VAL A 368 -24.75 3.16 5.32
CA VAL A 368 -25.82 3.11 4.33
C VAL A 368 -26.58 1.80 4.54
N PRO A 369 -27.90 1.82 4.78
CA PRO A 369 -28.68 0.59 4.80
C PRO A 369 -28.63 -0.09 3.45
N LEU A 370 -28.21 -1.36 3.43
CA LEU A 370 -28.38 -2.27 2.30
C LEU A 370 -29.83 -2.71 2.22
N SER A 371 -30.72 -1.77 1.91
CA SER A 371 -31.98 -2.10 1.26
C SER A 371 -31.78 -1.83 -0.21
N SER A 372 -31.56 -2.87 -1.03
CA SER A 372 -31.99 -3.05 -2.44
C SER A 372 -32.09 -1.82 -3.37
N ALA A 373 -31.37 -0.75 -3.11
CA ALA A 373 -31.37 0.45 -3.90
C ALA A 373 -30.14 0.38 -4.79
N TYR A 374 -30.31 -0.33 -5.92
CA TYR A 374 -29.86 0.24 -7.18
C TYR A 374 -30.18 1.73 -7.10
N ILE A 375 -29.18 2.58 -6.94
CA ILE A 375 -29.44 4.01 -6.99
C ILE A 375 -29.83 4.27 -8.44
N LYS A 376 -31.13 4.29 -8.71
CA LYS A 376 -31.70 5.00 -9.85
C LYS A 376 -31.29 6.46 -9.66
N PHE A 377 -30.10 6.79 -10.16
CA PHE A 377 -29.58 8.15 -10.17
C PHE A 377 -30.34 8.90 -11.24
N ASN A 378 -31.55 9.36 -10.89
CA ASN A 378 -32.23 10.40 -11.64
C ASN A 378 -32.92 11.43 -10.72
N SER A 379 -32.73 11.35 -9.39
CA SER A 379 -33.48 12.17 -8.41
C SER A 379 -32.64 12.92 -7.36
N LEU A 380 -31.30 12.90 -7.41
CA LEU A 380 -30.45 13.59 -6.42
C LEU A 380 -29.93 14.97 -6.82
N TRP A 381 -30.17 15.45 -8.04
CA TRP A 381 -29.88 16.85 -8.38
C TRP A 381 -31.02 17.76 -7.89
N LYS A 382 -31.01 18.09 -6.59
CA LYS A 382 -31.89 19.12 -6.02
C LYS A 382 -31.34 20.55 -6.18
N LYS A 383 -30.14 20.72 -6.78
CA LYS A 383 -29.49 22.02 -7.00
C LYS A 383 -28.87 22.10 -8.40
N ASN A 384 -29.02 23.25 -9.07
CA ASN A 384 -28.38 23.54 -10.35
C ASN A 384 -26.85 23.43 -10.21
N GLY A 385 -26.16 22.97 -11.27
CA GLY A 385 -24.69 22.96 -11.31
C GLY A 385 -24.13 24.37 -11.06
N ILE A 386 -22.99 24.46 -10.37
CA ILE A 386 -22.28 25.72 -10.14
C ILE A 386 -21.05 25.77 -11.05
N THR A 387 -20.79 26.94 -11.63
CA THR A 387 -19.53 27.17 -12.35
C THR A 387 -18.42 27.36 -11.33
N VAL A 388 -17.40 26.49 -11.39
CA VAL A 388 -16.26 26.50 -10.45
C VAL A 388 -15.01 27.17 -11.03
N ALA A 389 -14.91 27.21 -12.36
CA ALA A 389 -13.84 27.88 -13.11
C ALA A 389 -14.40 28.37 -14.45
N GLY A 390 -13.91 29.52 -14.92
CA GLY A 390 -14.45 30.21 -16.10
C GLY A 390 -15.81 30.89 -15.82
N GLY A 391 -16.72 30.84 -16.80
CA GLY A 391 -18.08 31.41 -16.69
C GLY A 391 -18.23 32.87 -17.12
N ASN A 392 -17.14 33.55 -17.49
CA ASN A 392 -17.13 34.96 -17.89
C ASN A 392 -17.03 35.15 -19.42
N GLY A 393 -17.60 34.22 -20.18
CA GLY A 393 -17.45 34.15 -21.64
C GLY A 393 -16.13 33.54 -22.11
N ALA A 394 -16.05 33.24 -23.41
CA ALA A 394 -14.82 32.79 -24.05
C ALA A 394 -13.84 33.96 -24.23
N GLY A 395 -12.57 33.75 -23.93
CA GLY A 395 -11.54 34.79 -24.05
C GLY A 395 -10.24 34.44 -23.33
N SER A 396 -9.29 35.38 -23.35
CA SER A 396 -7.93 35.20 -22.84
C SER A 396 -7.66 35.84 -21.46
N SER A 397 -8.65 36.55 -20.90
CA SER A 397 -8.55 37.10 -19.54
C SER A 397 -8.37 35.98 -18.52
N ILE A 398 -7.81 36.28 -17.34
CA ILE A 398 -7.48 35.25 -16.35
C ILE A 398 -8.70 34.64 -15.63
N ASN A 399 -9.87 35.26 -15.79
CA ASN A 399 -11.17 34.73 -15.38
C ASN A 399 -11.98 34.12 -16.54
N GLN A 400 -11.37 33.99 -17.73
CA GLN A 400 -11.95 33.42 -18.94
C GLN A 400 -11.15 32.20 -19.41
N LEU A 401 -11.79 31.35 -20.19
CA LEU A 401 -11.19 30.17 -20.84
C LEU A 401 -11.66 30.16 -22.30
N ASP A 402 -10.84 29.63 -23.21
CA ASP A 402 -11.16 29.46 -24.62
C ASP A 402 -11.00 27.99 -25.03
N GLY A 403 -12.13 27.30 -25.20
CA GLY A 403 -12.17 25.92 -25.69
C GLY A 403 -11.50 24.88 -24.80
N ALA A 404 -11.55 25.02 -23.46
CA ALA A 404 -10.90 24.10 -22.51
C ALA A 404 -11.13 22.61 -22.84
N GLN A 405 -10.06 21.82 -22.98
CA GLN A 405 -10.09 20.41 -23.42
C GLN A 405 -9.65 19.40 -22.34
N GLY A 406 -8.75 19.83 -21.45
CA GLY A 406 -8.09 18.98 -20.47
C GLY A 406 -8.26 19.52 -19.06
N LEU A 407 -8.38 18.62 -18.11
CA LEU A 407 -8.60 18.95 -16.71
C LEU A 407 -7.93 17.90 -15.82
N PHE A 408 -7.23 18.38 -14.80
CA PHE A 408 -6.77 17.59 -13.67
C PHE A 408 -7.18 18.28 -12.37
N ILE A 409 -7.52 17.48 -11.36
CA ILE A 409 -7.82 17.97 -10.01
C ILE A 409 -6.88 17.26 -9.05
N ASP A 410 -6.13 18.03 -8.28
CA ASP A 410 -5.23 17.48 -7.29
C ASP A 410 -5.90 17.24 -5.92
N ASP A 411 -5.16 16.65 -4.99
CA ASP A 411 -5.63 16.36 -3.63
C ASP A 411 -6.05 17.60 -2.81
N ASP A 412 -5.60 18.80 -3.21
CA ASP A 412 -5.94 20.06 -2.54
C ASP A 412 -7.18 20.72 -3.17
N GLN A 413 -7.90 20.00 -4.04
CA GLN A 413 -9.02 20.50 -4.84
C GLN A 413 -8.63 21.69 -5.74
N THR A 414 -7.37 21.76 -6.17
CA THR A 414 -6.92 22.73 -7.16
C THR A 414 -7.12 22.15 -8.56
N LEU A 415 -7.81 22.91 -9.42
CA LEU A 415 -8.05 22.54 -10.80
C LEU A 415 -6.90 23.04 -11.68
N TYR A 416 -6.40 22.18 -12.56
CA TYR A 416 -5.47 22.54 -13.63
C TYR A 416 -6.18 22.31 -14.95
N ILE A 417 -6.32 23.37 -15.73
CA ILE A 417 -7.15 23.39 -16.93
C ILE A 417 -6.25 23.65 -18.13
N ALA A 418 -6.33 22.79 -19.13
CA ALA A 418 -5.72 23.00 -20.43
C ALA A 418 -6.62 23.95 -21.24
N ASP A 419 -6.25 25.23 -21.23
CA ASP A 419 -6.95 26.32 -21.91
C ASP A 419 -6.47 26.35 -23.37
N TYR A 420 -7.01 25.40 -24.13
CA TYR A 420 -6.57 24.98 -25.44
C TYR A 420 -6.40 26.14 -26.45
N GLY A 421 -7.42 26.99 -26.58
CA GLY A 421 -7.42 28.13 -27.51
C GLY A 421 -6.42 29.23 -27.13
N ASN A 422 -6.19 29.40 -25.82
CA ASN A 422 -5.22 30.36 -25.28
C ASN A 422 -3.79 29.79 -25.14
N HIS A 423 -3.58 28.52 -25.48
CA HIS A 423 -2.27 27.84 -25.45
C HIS A 423 -1.55 27.94 -24.10
N ARG A 424 -2.28 27.64 -23.03
CA ARG A 424 -1.78 27.76 -21.66
C ARG A 424 -2.41 26.73 -20.73
N ILE A 425 -1.77 26.50 -19.58
CA ILE A 425 -2.37 25.81 -18.45
C ILE A 425 -2.72 26.83 -17.37
N VAL A 426 -3.96 26.77 -16.91
CA VAL A 426 -4.48 27.64 -15.85
C VAL A 426 -4.74 26.82 -14.59
N GLU A 427 -4.13 27.22 -13.49
CA GLU A 427 -4.44 26.73 -12.15
C GLU A 427 -5.60 27.55 -11.56
N TRP A 428 -6.61 26.88 -11.02
CA TRP A 428 -7.80 27.49 -10.43
C TRP A 428 -8.08 26.87 -9.06
N LYS A 429 -7.94 27.65 -8.00
CA LYS A 429 -8.21 27.18 -6.63
C LYS A 429 -9.70 27.19 -6.34
N ALA A 430 -10.16 26.23 -5.53
CA ALA A 430 -11.56 26.19 -5.10
C ALA A 430 -12.00 27.53 -4.49
N GLY A 431 -13.10 28.09 -5.00
CA GLY A 431 -13.66 29.37 -4.55
C GLY A 431 -12.99 30.62 -5.13
N ALA A 432 -11.94 30.48 -5.95
CA ALA A 432 -11.34 31.62 -6.65
C ALA A 432 -12.25 32.12 -7.78
N THR A 433 -12.24 33.43 -8.01
CA THR A 433 -12.99 34.09 -9.10
C THR A 433 -12.19 34.17 -10.41
N CYS A 434 -10.89 33.89 -10.36
CA CYS A 434 -9.99 33.83 -11.50
C CYS A 434 -8.88 32.80 -11.27
N GLY A 435 -8.25 32.37 -12.36
CA GLY A 435 -7.14 31.43 -12.32
C GLY A 435 -5.77 32.10 -12.20
N ARG A 436 -4.72 31.31 -12.41
CA ARG A 436 -3.34 31.75 -12.56
C ARG A 436 -2.69 30.91 -13.66
N VAL A 437 -2.01 31.55 -14.61
CA VAL A 437 -1.25 30.81 -15.64
C VAL A 437 -0.05 30.16 -14.97
N VAL A 438 0.10 28.85 -15.15
CA VAL A 438 1.21 28.06 -14.57
C VAL A 438 2.12 27.43 -15.62
N ALA A 439 1.68 27.38 -16.88
CA ALA A 439 2.52 26.99 -18.01
C ALA A 439 1.99 27.61 -19.32
N GLY A 440 2.88 27.90 -20.26
CA GLY A 440 2.53 28.56 -21.53
C GLY A 440 2.04 30.00 -21.36
N GLY A 441 1.16 30.45 -22.26
CA GLY A 441 0.61 31.81 -22.24
C GLY A 441 1.48 32.89 -22.91
N ASN A 442 2.66 32.53 -23.43
CA ASN A 442 3.56 33.44 -24.16
C ASN A 442 3.34 33.40 -25.69
N GLY A 443 2.08 33.25 -26.10
CA GLY A 443 1.67 33.06 -27.48
C GLY A 443 1.79 31.62 -27.98
N ARG A 444 1.23 31.39 -29.17
CA ARG A 444 1.27 30.10 -29.87
C ARG A 444 2.68 29.83 -30.40
N GLY A 445 3.25 28.67 -30.09
CA GLY A 445 4.52 28.25 -30.69
C GLY A 445 5.12 27.02 -30.03
N SER A 446 6.36 26.72 -30.39
CA SER A 446 7.10 25.53 -29.94
C SER A 446 8.34 25.83 -29.10
N ARG A 447 8.57 27.10 -28.75
CA ARG A 447 9.64 27.49 -27.83
C ARG A 447 9.42 26.86 -26.44
N ALA A 448 10.45 26.86 -25.62
CA ALA A 448 10.40 26.27 -24.27
C ALA A 448 9.41 26.99 -23.35
N ASP A 449 9.12 28.27 -23.59
CA ASP A 449 8.15 29.10 -22.89
C ASP A 449 6.73 29.10 -23.55
N GLN A 450 6.53 28.34 -24.62
CA GLN A 450 5.31 28.34 -25.43
C GLN A 450 4.66 26.97 -25.53
N LEU A 451 3.35 26.98 -25.76
CA LEU A 451 2.54 25.82 -26.10
C LEU A 451 1.77 26.11 -27.39
N ASN A 452 1.24 25.08 -28.03
CA ASN A 452 0.44 25.15 -29.22
C ASN A 452 -0.72 24.16 -29.11
N HIS A 453 -1.83 24.67 -28.57
CA HIS A 453 -3.03 23.91 -28.24
C HIS A 453 -2.76 22.85 -27.17
N ALA A 454 -2.53 23.32 -25.95
CA ALA A 454 -2.43 22.47 -24.77
C ALA A 454 -3.74 21.68 -24.61
N HIS A 455 -3.66 20.37 -24.73
CA HIS A 455 -4.84 19.51 -24.87
C HIS A 455 -5.20 18.80 -23.56
N ASP A 456 -4.19 18.32 -22.84
CA ASP A 456 -4.36 17.67 -21.54
C ASP A 456 -3.22 18.01 -20.60
N VAL A 457 -3.49 17.94 -19.30
CA VAL A 457 -2.52 18.19 -18.24
C VAL A 457 -2.71 17.18 -17.13
N ILE A 458 -1.62 16.70 -16.54
CA ILE A 458 -1.61 15.95 -15.28
C ILE A 458 -0.52 16.51 -14.35
N VAL A 459 -0.69 16.33 -13.04
CA VAL A 459 0.23 16.85 -12.02
C VAL A 459 0.92 15.71 -11.30
N ASP A 460 2.24 15.78 -11.17
CA ASP A 460 3.03 14.96 -10.26
C ASP A 460 3.52 15.83 -9.10
N LYS A 461 2.80 15.77 -7.97
CA LYS A 461 3.18 16.51 -6.76
C LYS A 461 4.43 15.99 -6.08
N VAL A 462 4.75 14.69 -6.24
CA VAL A 462 5.95 14.10 -5.62
C VAL A 462 7.20 14.69 -6.26
N ARG A 463 7.14 14.91 -7.58
CA ARG A 463 8.24 15.51 -8.37
C ARG A 463 8.06 17.00 -8.66
N ASP A 464 7.07 17.64 -8.03
CA ASP A 464 6.71 19.07 -8.18
C ASP A 464 6.67 19.53 -9.65
N CYS A 465 6.00 18.77 -10.53
CA CYS A 465 5.90 19.10 -11.96
C CYS A 465 4.54 18.77 -12.60
N LEU A 466 4.31 19.39 -13.76
CA LEU A 466 3.18 19.19 -14.67
C LEU A 466 3.67 18.40 -15.89
N PHE A 467 2.84 17.51 -16.41
CA PHE A 467 3.00 16.96 -17.75
C PHE A 467 1.88 17.48 -18.64
N ILE A 468 2.23 18.00 -19.80
CA ILE A 468 1.32 18.71 -20.69
C ILE A 468 1.39 18.07 -22.08
N ALA A 469 0.23 17.67 -22.61
CA ALA A 469 0.09 17.25 -23.99
C ALA A 469 -0.02 18.50 -24.88
N ASP A 470 1.06 18.80 -25.59
CA ASP A 470 1.19 19.96 -26.46
C ASP A 470 0.87 19.54 -27.92
N TRP A 471 -0.43 19.45 -28.20
CA TRP A 471 -0.97 18.59 -29.25
C TRP A 471 -0.48 18.93 -30.67
N LEU A 472 -0.55 20.19 -31.09
CA LEU A 472 -0.12 20.56 -32.45
C LEU A 472 1.41 20.61 -32.60
N ASN A 473 2.14 20.73 -31.49
CA ASN A 473 3.59 20.53 -31.48
C ASN A 473 3.98 19.05 -31.40
N GLN A 474 3.00 18.14 -31.24
CA GLN A 474 3.19 16.69 -31.20
C GLN A 474 4.23 16.24 -30.15
N ARG A 475 4.13 16.82 -28.96
CA ARG A 475 5.08 16.56 -27.87
C ARG A 475 4.40 16.51 -26.51
N VAL A 476 5.08 15.88 -25.55
CA VAL A 476 4.77 16.05 -24.12
C VAL A 476 5.84 16.91 -23.48
N VAL A 477 5.39 17.93 -22.76
CA VAL A 477 6.26 18.87 -22.05
C VAL A 477 6.13 18.63 -20.56
N ARG A 478 7.27 18.48 -19.87
CA ARG A 478 7.37 18.52 -18.41
C ARG A 478 7.64 19.95 -17.97
N TRP A 479 6.81 20.50 -17.10
CA TRP A 479 6.93 21.87 -16.59
C TRP A 479 7.02 21.87 -15.07
N PRO A 480 7.99 22.54 -14.43
CA PRO A 480 8.04 22.61 -12.97
C PRO A 480 6.82 23.36 -12.40
N LEU A 481 6.28 22.89 -11.29
CA LEU A 481 5.04 23.42 -10.70
C LEU A 481 5.21 24.80 -10.07
N ARG A 482 6.43 25.16 -9.65
CA ARG A 482 6.75 26.42 -8.94
C ARG A 482 7.83 27.23 -9.63
N GLY A 483 7.54 28.50 -9.90
CA GLY A 483 8.54 29.51 -10.31
C GLY A 483 9.14 29.32 -11.72
N ALA A 484 8.65 28.37 -12.51
CA ALA A 484 9.20 28.08 -13.84
C ALA A 484 8.59 28.94 -14.95
N THR A 485 9.45 29.42 -15.84
CA THR A 485 9.07 30.18 -17.05
C THR A 485 9.15 29.36 -18.33
N ILE A 486 9.75 28.16 -18.27
CA ILE A 486 9.96 27.27 -19.42
C ILE A 486 9.68 25.80 -19.03
N GLY A 487 9.28 25.01 -20.03
CA GLY A 487 9.14 23.56 -19.94
C GLY A 487 10.22 22.81 -20.74
N GLU A 488 10.37 21.53 -20.41
CA GLU A 488 11.28 20.59 -21.03
C GLU A 488 10.50 19.60 -21.89
N VAL A 489 10.93 19.37 -23.13
CA VAL A 489 10.34 18.35 -23.99
C VAL A 489 10.85 16.97 -23.56
N ILE A 490 9.95 16.10 -23.11
CA ILE A 490 10.29 14.76 -22.64
C ILE A 490 9.87 13.65 -23.60
N ILE A 491 8.87 13.91 -24.46
CA ILE A 491 8.41 12.98 -25.49
C ILE A 491 8.20 13.78 -26.77
N ASN A 492 8.77 13.30 -27.87
CA ASN A 492 8.66 13.90 -29.21
C ASN A 492 8.37 12.82 -30.29
N ASP A 493 7.66 11.77 -29.90
CA ASP A 493 7.40 10.55 -30.69
C ASP A 493 5.96 10.53 -31.28
N GLY A 494 5.41 11.70 -31.61
CA GLY A 494 4.12 11.85 -32.29
C GLY A 494 3.02 12.51 -31.47
N ALA A 495 1.79 12.48 -32.00
CA ALA A 495 0.71 13.36 -31.58
C ALA A 495 0.07 12.96 -30.23
N ALA A 496 0.72 13.38 -29.15
CA ALA A 496 0.24 13.30 -27.78
C ALA A 496 -1.06 14.09 -27.60
N THR A 497 -2.15 13.41 -27.22
CA THR A 497 -3.46 14.03 -26.99
C THR A 497 -3.89 13.97 -25.53
N TYR A 498 -3.89 12.79 -24.91
CA TYR A 498 -4.28 12.64 -23.50
C TYR A 498 -3.21 11.91 -22.69
N LEU A 499 -3.18 12.23 -21.40
CA LEU A 499 -2.18 11.73 -20.46
C LEU A 499 -2.86 10.98 -19.30
N ALA A 500 -2.21 9.92 -18.84
CA ALA A 500 -2.47 9.28 -17.56
C ALA A 500 -1.13 8.85 -16.94
N MET A 501 -1.09 8.77 -15.61
CA MET A 501 0.09 8.28 -14.89
C MET A 501 -0.34 7.30 -13.82
N ASP A 502 0.38 6.19 -13.68
CA ASP A 502 0.14 5.21 -12.63
C ASP A 502 0.93 5.55 -11.34
N GLU A 503 0.68 4.79 -10.28
CA GLU A 503 1.31 4.99 -8.97
C GLU A 503 2.83 4.71 -8.98
N GLN A 504 3.34 4.01 -9.99
CA GLN A 504 4.77 3.72 -10.17
C GLN A 504 5.48 4.81 -11.00
N GLY A 505 4.72 5.75 -11.58
CA GLY A 505 5.25 6.85 -12.38
C GLY A 505 5.42 6.53 -13.87
N PHE A 506 4.78 5.48 -14.40
CA PHE A 506 4.68 5.29 -15.84
C PHE A 506 3.71 6.30 -16.43
N LEU A 507 4.17 7.01 -17.46
CA LEU A 507 3.37 7.96 -18.22
C LEU A 507 2.75 7.26 -19.43
N TYR A 508 1.43 7.28 -19.51
CA TYR A 508 0.64 6.75 -20.61
C TYR A 508 0.16 7.91 -21.47
N VAL A 509 0.42 7.82 -22.76
CA VAL A 509 0.08 8.85 -23.74
C VAL A 509 -0.74 8.20 -24.85
N THR A 510 -1.89 8.78 -25.14
CA THR A 510 -2.63 8.41 -26.35
C THR A 510 -2.04 9.12 -27.55
N ASN A 511 -1.83 8.36 -28.61
CA ASN A 511 -1.37 8.84 -29.91
C ASN A 511 -2.56 8.77 -30.87
N TRP A 512 -3.16 9.91 -31.17
CA TRP A 512 -4.38 9.93 -32.00
C TRP A 512 -4.10 9.54 -33.46
N LEU A 513 -2.91 9.87 -33.99
CA LEU A 513 -2.46 9.48 -35.33
C LEU A 513 -2.12 7.99 -35.41
N GLY A 514 -1.48 7.45 -34.36
CA GLY A 514 -1.13 6.03 -34.27
C GLY A 514 -2.31 5.13 -33.89
N HIS A 515 -3.43 5.73 -33.46
CA HIS A 515 -4.60 5.01 -32.93
C HIS A 515 -4.20 3.99 -31.86
N GLU A 516 -3.41 4.45 -30.90
CA GLU A 516 -2.80 3.58 -29.90
C GLU A 516 -2.55 4.32 -28.58
N VAL A 517 -2.24 3.55 -27.55
CA VAL A 517 -1.70 4.06 -26.29
C VAL A 517 -0.30 3.51 -26.11
N LYS A 518 0.64 4.42 -25.88
CA LYS A 518 2.02 4.08 -25.54
C LYS A 518 2.29 4.43 -24.07
N ARG A 519 3.18 3.68 -23.42
CA ARG A 519 3.71 3.97 -22.07
C ARG A 519 5.19 4.31 -22.12
N TRP A 520 5.63 5.16 -21.20
CA TRP A 520 7.03 5.49 -20.93
C TRP A 520 7.30 5.41 -19.43
N LEU A 521 8.45 4.87 -19.05
CA LEU A 521 9.07 5.12 -17.76
C LEU A 521 9.98 6.35 -17.84
N VAL A 522 10.20 7.02 -16.71
CA VAL A 522 11.14 8.14 -16.61
C VAL A 522 12.51 7.73 -17.15
N GLY A 523 12.99 8.45 -18.17
CA GLY A 523 14.29 8.21 -18.82
C GLY A 523 14.24 7.36 -20.10
N GLU A 524 13.08 6.76 -20.44
CA GLU A 524 12.92 6.05 -21.70
C GLU A 524 12.81 7.01 -22.90
N THR A 525 13.53 6.70 -23.98
CA THR A 525 13.51 7.51 -25.22
C THR A 525 12.50 7.01 -26.25
N GLN A 526 11.91 5.83 -26.05
CA GLN A 526 10.93 5.22 -26.95
C GLN A 526 9.77 4.64 -26.14
N GLY A 527 8.54 4.82 -26.64
CA GLY A 527 7.34 4.34 -25.96
C GLY A 527 7.02 2.89 -26.29
N THR A 528 6.51 2.15 -25.31
CA THR A 528 5.99 0.80 -25.51
C THR A 528 4.49 0.85 -25.78
N VAL A 529 4.01 0.28 -26.89
CA VAL A 529 2.57 0.17 -27.16
C VAL A 529 1.91 -0.78 -26.15
N VAL A 530 0.83 -0.33 -25.52
CA VAL A 530 0.08 -1.09 -24.49
C VAL A 530 -1.40 -1.27 -24.81
N ALA A 531 -1.93 -0.53 -25.78
CA ALA A 531 -3.28 -0.74 -26.33
C ALA A 531 -3.32 -0.28 -27.79
N GLY A 532 -4.00 -1.04 -28.65
CA GLY A 532 -4.03 -0.77 -30.09
C GLY A 532 -2.74 -1.19 -30.80
N GLY A 533 -2.26 -0.34 -31.72
CA GLY A 533 -0.99 -0.54 -32.45
C GLY A 533 -1.03 -1.52 -33.62
N ASN A 534 -2.19 -2.09 -33.95
CA ASN A 534 -2.37 -3.02 -35.08
C ASN A 534 -3.10 -2.37 -36.26
N GLY A 535 -2.87 -1.07 -36.47
CA GLY A 535 -3.54 -0.25 -37.47
C GLY A 535 -4.93 0.25 -37.05
N ILE A 536 -5.49 1.14 -37.86
CA ILE A 536 -6.83 1.69 -37.68
C ILE A 536 -7.90 0.62 -37.94
N GLY A 537 -8.86 0.47 -37.02
CA GLY A 537 -9.98 -0.46 -37.23
C GLY A 537 -10.81 -0.71 -35.99
N SER A 538 -11.75 -1.65 -36.10
CA SER A 538 -12.75 -1.98 -35.06
C SER A 538 -12.53 -3.36 -34.42
N ARG A 539 -11.48 -4.09 -34.81
CA ARG A 539 -11.11 -5.37 -34.16
C ARG A 539 -10.70 -5.14 -32.69
N LEU A 540 -10.65 -6.21 -31.90
CA LEU A 540 -10.33 -6.12 -30.47
C LEU A 540 -8.87 -5.74 -30.20
N ASN A 541 -7.96 -5.91 -31.16
CA ASN A 541 -6.57 -5.45 -31.09
C ASN A 541 -6.33 -4.10 -31.80
N GLN A 542 -7.38 -3.42 -32.26
CA GLN A 542 -7.32 -2.17 -33.00
C GLN A 542 -8.11 -1.07 -32.28
N LEU A 543 -7.72 0.17 -32.52
CA LEU A 543 -8.45 1.36 -32.09
C LEU A 543 -8.65 2.27 -33.31
N ASN A 544 -9.57 3.22 -33.21
CA ASN A 544 -9.84 4.23 -34.22
C ASN A 544 -10.02 5.60 -33.55
N SER A 545 -8.96 6.40 -33.61
CA SER A 545 -8.80 7.66 -32.87
C SER A 545 -8.92 7.49 -31.36
N ALA A 546 -7.95 6.83 -30.73
CA ALA A 546 -7.84 6.74 -29.28
C ALA A 546 -7.86 8.14 -28.62
N ARG A 547 -8.81 8.37 -27.70
CA ARG A 547 -8.99 9.65 -26.98
C ARG A 547 -8.47 9.55 -25.56
N LYS A 548 -9.31 9.78 -24.54
CA LYS A 548 -8.89 9.76 -23.15
C LYS A 548 -8.41 8.36 -22.78
N VAL A 549 -7.31 8.32 -22.04
CA VAL A 549 -6.78 7.13 -21.39
C VAL A 549 -7.00 7.25 -19.89
N PHE A 550 -7.40 6.14 -19.27
CA PHE A 550 -7.41 5.96 -17.83
C PHE A 550 -6.65 4.67 -17.50
N VAL A 551 -5.84 4.69 -16.46
CA VAL A 551 -5.11 3.52 -16.00
C VAL A 551 -5.56 3.20 -14.58
N ASP A 552 -6.03 1.97 -14.37
CA ASP A 552 -6.41 1.51 -13.04
C ASP A 552 -5.20 1.04 -12.22
N ARG A 553 -5.41 0.73 -10.93
CA ARG A 553 -4.35 0.24 -10.04
C ARG A 553 -3.81 -1.14 -10.39
N ASP A 554 -4.48 -1.87 -11.29
CA ASP A 554 -4.00 -3.14 -11.84
C ASP A 554 -3.21 -2.91 -13.14
N ARG A 555 -2.88 -1.64 -13.46
CA ARG A 555 -2.24 -1.19 -14.72
C ARG A 555 -3.02 -1.59 -15.96
N SER A 556 -4.33 -1.82 -15.82
CA SER A 556 -5.20 -1.98 -16.97
C SER A 556 -5.47 -0.63 -17.61
N VAL A 557 -5.37 -0.59 -18.94
CA VAL A 557 -5.52 0.61 -19.75
C VAL A 557 -6.94 0.66 -20.31
N TYR A 558 -7.68 1.70 -19.96
CA TYR A 558 -9.01 2.01 -20.47
C TYR A 558 -8.91 3.14 -21.48
N VAL A 559 -9.51 2.95 -22.65
CA VAL A 559 -9.38 3.89 -23.76
C VAL A 559 -10.75 4.16 -24.35
N SER A 560 -11.08 5.44 -24.50
CA SER A 560 -12.20 5.86 -25.32
C SER A 560 -11.83 5.72 -26.80
N ASP A 561 -12.50 4.79 -27.48
CA ASP A 561 -12.29 4.46 -28.88
C ASP A 561 -13.33 5.21 -29.73
N TRP A 562 -12.99 6.47 -30.02
CA TRP A 562 -13.89 7.54 -30.46
C TRP A 562 -14.74 7.18 -31.68
N PHE A 563 -14.10 6.80 -32.79
CA PHE A 563 -14.80 6.48 -34.04
C PHE A 563 -15.43 5.08 -34.04
N ASN A 564 -15.06 4.22 -33.10
CA ASN A 564 -15.71 2.92 -32.90
C ASN A 564 -16.84 2.98 -31.86
N HIS A 565 -17.11 4.14 -31.28
CA HIS A 565 -18.21 4.39 -30.34
C HIS A 565 -18.25 3.40 -29.17
N ARG A 566 -17.08 3.16 -28.59
CA ARG A 566 -16.90 2.19 -27.50
C ARG A 566 -15.81 2.64 -26.53
N VAL A 567 -15.78 2.01 -25.36
CA VAL A 567 -14.65 2.04 -24.45
C VAL A 567 -14.06 0.65 -24.36
N MET A 568 -12.75 0.59 -24.50
CA MET A 568 -11.99 -0.65 -24.50
C MET A 568 -11.07 -0.72 -23.28
N LYS A 569 -10.91 -1.91 -22.70
CA LYS A 569 -9.99 -2.23 -21.61
C LYS A 569 -8.92 -3.20 -22.09
N TRP A 570 -7.65 -2.88 -21.89
CA TRP A 570 -6.53 -3.82 -21.99
C TRP A 570 -6.00 -4.14 -20.61
N VAL A 571 -5.91 -5.44 -20.29
CA VAL A 571 -5.13 -5.90 -19.14
C VAL A 571 -3.65 -5.90 -19.55
N GLU A 572 -2.75 -5.67 -18.60
CA GLU A 572 -1.31 -5.66 -18.87
C GLU A 572 -0.86 -6.94 -19.60
N GLY A 573 -0.15 -6.75 -20.73
CA GLY A 573 0.33 -7.85 -21.57
C GLY A 573 -0.72 -8.48 -22.51
N ALA A 574 -1.97 -8.02 -22.47
CA ALA A 574 -3.01 -8.54 -23.36
C ALA A 574 -2.76 -8.12 -24.83
N LYS A 575 -2.96 -9.07 -25.75
CA LYS A 575 -2.85 -8.81 -27.21
C LYS A 575 -4.10 -8.15 -27.80
N GLU A 576 -5.24 -8.32 -27.12
CA GLU A 576 -6.56 -7.82 -27.50
C GLU A 576 -7.23 -7.19 -26.29
N GLY A 577 -8.06 -6.18 -26.54
CA GLY A 577 -8.85 -5.50 -25.53
C GLY A 577 -10.25 -6.09 -25.38
N ILE A 578 -10.94 -5.63 -24.36
CA ILE A 578 -12.30 -6.03 -24.01
C ILE A 578 -13.19 -4.79 -24.09
N VAL A 579 -14.32 -4.89 -24.79
CA VAL A 579 -15.34 -3.82 -24.77
C VAL A 579 -15.97 -3.76 -23.38
N VAL A 580 -15.87 -2.63 -22.70
CA VAL A 580 -16.41 -2.43 -21.34
C VAL A 580 -17.54 -1.41 -21.28
N ALA A 581 -17.74 -0.62 -22.34
CA ALA A 581 -18.91 0.24 -22.53
C ALA A 581 -19.16 0.48 -24.03
N GLY A 582 -20.41 0.64 -24.42
CA GLY A 582 -20.79 0.84 -25.84
C GLY A 582 -20.51 -0.38 -26.72
N GLY A 583 -20.04 -0.15 -27.95
CA GLY A 583 -19.67 -1.21 -28.90
C GLY A 583 -20.84 -1.84 -29.66
N ARG A 584 -22.05 -1.27 -29.56
CA ARG A 584 -23.23 -1.66 -30.35
C ARG A 584 -23.55 -0.67 -31.47
N GLY A 585 -22.51 -0.08 -32.04
CA GLY A 585 -22.61 0.98 -33.05
C GLY A 585 -22.92 2.35 -32.46
N MET A 586 -22.91 3.36 -33.33
CA MET A 586 -23.28 4.73 -33.01
C MET A 586 -24.77 4.80 -32.65
N GLY A 587 -25.11 5.46 -31.54
CA GLY A 587 -26.51 5.71 -31.18
C GLY A 587 -26.67 6.26 -29.77
N ASN A 588 -27.92 6.42 -29.33
CA ASN A 588 -28.28 7.02 -28.05
C ASN A 588 -29.00 6.05 -27.09
N SER A 589 -29.14 4.77 -27.45
CA SER A 589 -29.67 3.76 -26.52
C SER A 589 -28.71 3.55 -25.33
N LEU A 590 -29.17 2.83 -24.30
CA LEU A 590 -28.38 2.60 -23.10
C LEU A 590 -27.16 1.70 -23.33
N SER A 591 -27.12 0.92 -24.40
CA SER A 591 -25.97 0.10 -24.80
C SER A 591 -25.08 0.75 -25.88
N GLN A 592 -25.42 1.96 -26.32
CA GLN A 592 -24.71 2.67 -27.38
C GLN A 592 -24.06 3.95 -26.85
N LEU A 593 -23.02 4.38 -27.56
CA LEU A 593 -22.32 5.64 -27.36
C LEU A 593 -22.29 6.39 -28.69
N ASN A 594 -22.03 7.70 -28.63
CA ASN A 594 -21.86 8.57 -29.77
C ASN A 594 -20.63 9.46 -29.57
N PHE A 595 -19.53 8.99 -30.14
CA PHE A 595 -18.16 9.46 -29.96
C PHE A 595 -17.80 9.77 -28.48
N PRO A 596 -17.50 8.74 -27.68
CA PRO A 596 -17.14 8.93 -26.28
C PRO A 596 -15.77 9.63 -26.15
N GLU A 597 -15.66 10.68 -25.32
CA GLU A 597 -14.41 11.40 -25.09
C GLU A 597 -13.73 10.94 -23.79
N GLY A 598 -14.24 11.38 -22.65
CA GLY A 598 -13.70 11.09 -21.33
C GLY A 598 -14.08 9.71 -20.83
N VAL A 599 -13.11 9.00 -20.26
CA VAL A 599 -13.31 7.76 -19.52
C VAL A 599 -12.61 7.85 -18.17
N ILE A 600 -13.29 7.40 -17.13
CA ILE A 600 -12.68 7.09 -15.83
C ILE A 600 -13.27 5.78 -15.31
N VAL A 601 -12.58 5.15 -14.37
CA VAL A 601 -13.07 3.95 -13.71
C VAL A 601 -12.96 4.15 -12.21
N ASP A 602 -14.05 3.88 -11.47
CA ASP A 602 -13.99 3.91 -10.02
C ASP A 602 -13.37 2.63 -9.45
N GLN A 603 -13.14 2.64 -8.14
CA GLN A 603 -12.58 1.50 -7.40
C GLN A 603 -13.42 0.22 -7.47
N PHE A 604 -14.71 0.31 -7.85
CA PHE A 604 -15.59 -0.85 -8.03
C PHE A 604 -15.54 -1.41 -9.45
N GLY A 605 -14.76 -0.80 -10.35
CA GLY A 605 -14.71 -1.15 -11.75
C GLY A 605 -15.89 -0.60 -12.56
N THR A 606 -16.65 0.35 -12.02
CA THR A 606 -17.69 1.06 -12.78
C THR A 606 -17.02 2.04 -13.73
N VAL A 607 -17.34 1.92 -15.01
CA VAL A 607 -16.79 2.78 -16.07
C VAL A 607 -17.72 3.98 -16.24
N TYR A 608 -17.20 5.19 -16.11
CA TYR A 608 -17.94 6.42 -16.41
C TYR A 608 -17.43 6.99 -17.72
N VAL A 609 -18.36 7.35 -18.59
CA VAL A 609 -18.08 7.76 -19.96
C VAL A 609 -18.76 9.08 -20.24
N ALA A 610 -17.99 10.06 -20.72
CA ALA A 610 -18.54 11.27 -21.32
C ALA A 610 -18.96 10.94 -22.75
N ASP A 611 -20.26 10.72 -22.93
CA ASP A 611 -20.88 10.38 -24.20
C ASP A 611 -21.18 11.67 -24.97
N ARG A 612 -20.11 12.22 -25.57
CA ARG A 612 -19.98 13.64 -25.94
C ARG A 612 -21.12 14.13 -26.84
N TYR A 613 -21.39 13.45 -27.96
CA TYR A 613 -22.45 13.88 -28.89
C TYR A 613 -23.85 13.39 -28.54
N ASN A 614 -23.99 12.58 -27.49
CA ASN A 614 -25.29 12.38 -26.84
C ASN A 614 -25.50 13.35 -25.67
N HIS A 615 -24.56 14.27 -25.42
CA HIS A 615 -24.66 15.32 -24.41
C HIS A 615 -25.01 14.78 -23.02
N ARG A 616 -24.36 13.67 -22.64
CA ARG A 616 -24.63 12.97 -21.39
C ARG A 616 -23.36 12.36 -20.79
N ILE A 617 -23.39 12.13 -19.49
CA ILE A 617 -22.46 11.24 -18.81
C ILE A 617 -23.19 9.95 -18.53
N MET A 618 -22.59 8.83 -18.89
CA MET A 618 -23.11 7.49 -18.66
C MET A 618 -22.20 6.73 -17.69
N ARG A 619 -22.76 5.78 -16.95
CA ARG A 619 -21.98 4.81 -16.17
C ARG A 619 -22.34 3.38 -16.54
N TRP A 620 -21.34 2.51 -16.55
CA TRP A 620 -21.49 1.06 -16.72
C TRP A 620 -20.93 0.36 -15.49
N PRO A 621 -21.79 -0.22 -14.64
CA PRO A 621 -21.35 -1.14 -13.60
C PRO A 621 -20.53 -2.29 -14.21
N LYS A 622 -19.57 -2.83 -13.46
CA LYS A 622 -18.71 -3.91 -13.95
C LYS A 622 -19.53 -5.10 -14.45
N GLY A 623 -19.33 -5.46 -15.72
CA GLY A 623 -20.04 -6.57 -16.37
C GLY A 623 -21.45 -6.24 -16.90
N ALA A 624 -21.90 -4.99 -16.77
CA ALA A 624 -23.18 -4.57 -17.33
C ALA A 624 -23.15 -4.55 -18.87
N THR A 625 -24.24 -4.98 -19.51
CA THR A 625 -24.42 -4.93 -20.96
C THR A 625 -24.99 -3.60 -21.46
N GLU A 626 -25.58 -2.82 -20.55
CA GLU A 626 -26.19 -1.51 -20.78
C GLU A 626 -25.71 -0.54 -19.69
N GLY A 627 -25.60 0.73 -20.06
CA GLY A 627 -25.21 1.81 -19.18
C GLY A 627 -26.42 2.50 -18.58
N GLU A 628 -26.14 3.36 -17.61
CA GLU A 628 -27.13 4.20 -16.95
C GLU A 628 -26.74 5.66 -17.17
N ILE A 629 -27.71 6.49 -17.57
CA ILE A 629 -27.50 7.94 -17.70
C ILE A 629 -27.31 8.50 -16.29
N LEU A 630 -26.16 9.13 -16.04
CA LEU A 630 -25.84 9.78 -14.77
C LEU A 630 -26.29 11.25 -14.75
N VAL A 631 -26.05 11.96 -15.87
CA VAL A 631 -26.44 13.36 -16.06
C VAL A 631 -26.50 13.70 -17.55
N GLY A 632 -27.36 14.66 -17.93
CA GLY A 632 -27.57 15.07 -19.31
C GLY A 632 -28.52 14.15 -20.08
N GLY A 633 -28.40 14.14 -21.41
CA GLY A 633 -29.23 13.32 -22.31
C GLY A 633 -30.53 14.00 -22.77
N ASN A 634 -30.76 15.26 -22.39
CA ASN A 634 -31.90 16.07 -22.81
C ASN A 634 -31.55 17.09 -23.92
N GLY A 635 -30.60 16.73 -24.79
CA GLY A 635 -30.05 17.61 -25.83
C GLY A 635 -28.99 18.59 -25.32
N ALA A 636 -28.34 19.27 -26.27
CA ALA A 636 -27.35 20.30 -25.99
C ALA A 636 -28.00 21.53 -25.34
N GLY A 637 -27.39 22.05 -24.27
CA GLY A 637 -27.88 23.28 -23.64
C GLY A 637 -27.20 23.63 -22.32
N SER A 638 -27.70 24.69 -21.70
CA SER A 638 -27.19 25.26 -20.45
C SER A 638 -28.17 25.15 -19.28
N THR A 639 -29.32 24.49 -19.49
CA THR A 639 -30.29 24.22 -18.41
C THR A 639 -29.80 23.10 -17.49
N SER A 640 -30.38 22.99 -16.29
CA SER A 640 -29.89 22.09 -15.24
C SER A 640 -29.95 20.59 -15.58
N SER A 641 -30.69 20.20 -16.62
CA SER A 641 -30.79 18.82 -17.11
C SER A 641 -30.09 18.59 -18.45
N GLN A 642 -29.40 19.61 -18.98
CA GLN A 642 -28.70 19.59 -20.25
C GLN A 642 -27.19 19.73 -20.04
N LEU A 643 -26.43 19.09 -20.92
CA LEU A 643 -24.99 19.32 -21.09
C LEU A 643 -24.74 19.75 -22.52
N ASN A 644 -23.62 20.37 -22.80
CA ASN A 644 -23.19 20.61 -24.18
C ASN A 644 -21.81 19.99 -24.35
N GLU A 645 -21.76 18.93 -25.17
CA GLU A 645 -20.54 18.16 -25.48
C GLU A 645 -19.60 17.91 -24.27
N PRO A 646 -20.04 17.15 -23.25
CA PRO A 646 -19.18 16.89 -22.10
C PRO A 646 -17.92 16.13 -22.54
N ILE A 647 -16.75 16.62 -22.11
CA ILE A 647 -15.44 16.07 -22.47
C ILE A 647 -14.84 15.16 -21.39
N ALA A 648 -15.25 15.35 -20.13
CA ALA A 648 -14.71 14.63 -18.99
C ALA A 648 -15.75 14.52 -17.86
N TYR A 649 -15.58 13.50 -17.03
CA TYR A 649 -16.24 13.37 -15.74
C TYR A 649 -15.15 13.07 -14.71
N LEU A 650 -15.17 13.81 -13.60
CA LEU A 650 -14.34 13.54 -12.43
C LEU A 650 -15.29 13.42 -11.24
N PRO A 651 -15.35 12.28 -10.54
CA PRO A 651 -16.17 12.19 -9.36
C PRO A 651 -15.52 13.12 -8.34
N LYS A 652 -16.32 13.93 -7.64
CA LYS A 652 -15.82 14.59 -6.43
C LYS A 652 -15.34 13.48 -5.50
N ILE A 653 -14.03 13.35 -5.30
CA ILE A 653 -13.49 12.61 -4.17
C ILE A 653 -13.91 13.43 -2.95
N LEU A 654 -15.10 13.16 -2.41
CA LEU A 654 -15.62 13.80 -1.21
C LEU A 654 -14.74 13.38 -0.02
N LYS A 655 -13.58 14.03 0.14
CA LYS A 655 -12.85 14.03 1.42
C LYS A 655 -13.58 14.87 2.49
N ASP A 656 -14.52 15.74 2.11
CA ASP A 656 -15.23 16.66 3.02
C ASP A 656 -16.68 16.27 3.37
N TYR A 657 -16.92 15.01 3.73
CA TYR A 657 -18.19 14.63 4.38
C TYR A 657 -18.46 15.34 5.75
N PRO A 658 -17.46 15.78 6.55
CA PRO A 658 -17.74 16.47 7.82
C PRO A 658 -18.38 17.86 7.68
N LYS A 659 -18.01 18.63 6.65
CA LYS A 659 -18.48 20.03 6.48
C LYS A 659 -19.93 20.09 6.01
N TYR A 660 -20.35 19.15 5.16
CA TYR A 660 -21.75 19.01 4.74
C TYR A 660 -22.69 18.63 5.90
N LEU A 661 -22.19 17.89 6.91
CA LEU A 661 -22.93 17.62 8.16
C LEU A 661 -22.98 18.82 9.11
N GLN A 662 -22.02 19.75 9.01
CA GLN A 662 -22.01 21.00 9.78
C GLN A 662 -23.00 22.01 9.17
N ASP A 663 -23.01 22.15 7.84
CA ASP A 663 -23.96 23.00 7.11
C ASP A 663 -25.41 22.49 7.27
N LEU A 664 -25.63 21.17 7.35
CA LEU A 664 -26.94 20.58 7.66
C LEU A 664 -27.37 20.79 9.12
N LYS A 665 -26.43 20.95 10.07
CA LYS A 665 -26.74 21.33 11.46
C LYS A 665 -27.09 22.82 11.58
N GLU A 666 -26.49 23.68 10.75
CA GLU A 666 -26.81 25.11 10.72
C GLU A 666 -28.17 25.40 10.05
N ILE A 667 -28.58 24.61 9.06
CA ILE A 667 -29.92 24.72 8.44
C ILE A 667 -31.03 24.17 9.36
N GLY A 668 -30.69 23.32 10.33
CA GLY A 668 -31.62 22.74 11.30
C GLY A 668 -31.92 23.61 12.53
N ASN A 669 -31.24 24.74 12.71
CA ASN A 669 -31.40 25.62 13.86
C ASN A 669 -31.70 27.07 13.43
N ILE A 670 -32.87 27.27 12.82
CA ILE A 670 -33.50 28.59 12.81
C ILE A 670 -34.38 28.66 14.06
N GLY A 671 -33.87 29.32 15.10
CA GLY A 671 -34.64 29.55 16.32
C GLY A 671 -33.86 30.08 17.51
N SER A 672 -33.23 31.25 17.39
CA SER A 672 -33.35 32.39 18.32
C SER A 672 -32.11 33.30 18.39
N ARG A 673 -32.34 34.57 18.02
CA ARG A 673 -31.76 35.85 18.47
C ARG A 673 -30.23 36.08 18.44
N LEU A 674 -29.85 36.96 17.50
CA LEU A 674 -29.11 38.24 17.69
C LEU A 674 -28.17 38.34 18.90
N ASP A 675 -26.86 38.50 18.66
CA ASP A 675 -26.21 39.83 18.76
C ASP A 675 -24.72 39.84 18.33
N LEU A 676 -24.39 40.84 17.51
CA LEU A 676 -23.16 41.66 17.43
C LEU A 676 -21.81 41.07 16.94
N CYS A 677 -21.38 41.55 15.76
CA CYS A 677 -19.98 41.96 15.45
C CYS A 677 -19.63 43.24 16.26
N PRO A 678 -18.35 43.63 16.53
CA PRO A 678 -17.23 43.70 15.55
C PRO A 678 -15.76 43.56 16.05
N ASN A 679 -14.82 43.65 15.07
CA ASN A 679 -13.37 44.02 15.09
C ASN A 679 -12.40 42.85 14.72
N TYR A 680 -11.68 42.80 13.59
CA TYR A 680 -10.62 43.64 12.94
C TYR A 680 -9.22 43.66 13.59
N PHE A 681 -8.19 43.50 12.72
CA PHE A 681 -6.71 43.67 12.85
C PHE A 681 -5.87 42.46 13.35
N HIS A 682 -4.67 42.11 12.83
CA HIS A 682 -3.69 42.66 11.87
C HIS A 682 -2.76 41.49 11.38
N LEU A 683 -2.47 41.34 10.08
CA LEU A 683 -1.17 41.54 9.37
C LEU A 683 0.15 40.94 9.93
N LEU A 684 0.78 40.11 9.08
CA LEU A 684 2.17 40.13 8.54
C LEU A 684 3.44 40.13 9.44
N HIS A 685 4.43 39.37 8.92
CA HIS A 685 5.89 39.31 9.24
C HIS A 685 6.28 38.52 10.51
N LEU A 686 7.23 37.58 10.51
CA LEU A 686 8.57 37.57 9.89
C LEU A 686 9.08 36.17 9.50
N LEU A 687 9.86 36.11 8.43
CA LEU A 687 10.97 35.17 8.24
C LEU A 687 12.10 35.52 9.23
N ASN A 688 12.61 34.54 9.99
CA ASN A 688 14.02 34.15 10.08
C ASN A 688 14.35 33.42 11.40
N MET A 689 15.04 32.30 11.24
CA MET A 689 15.99 31.65 12.17
C MET A 689 15.44 31.19 13.54
N ILE A 690 15.23 29.87 13.68
CA ILE A 690 16.19 28.86 14.15
C ILE A 690 15.80 27.51 13.55
#